data_AF-A0A084GEA1-F1
#
_entry.id   AF-A0A084GEA1-F1
#
_cell.length_a   1.000
_cell.length_b   1.000
_cell.length_c   1.000
_cell.angle_alpha   90.00
_cell.angle_beta   90.00
_cell.angle_gamma   90.00
#
_symmetry.space_group_name_H-M   'P 1'
#
loop_
_entity.id
_entity.type
_entity.pdbx_description
1 polymer ?
#
loop_
_entity_poly.entity_id
_entity_poly.type
_entity_poly.pdbx_seq_one_letter_code
_entity_poly.pdbx_strand_id
1 'polypeptide(L)'
;MARFKRAVRIANCSGAESDSGVHMYNQAKFGQIDVITGDYLAEVNLANFAVDREAFGHPGWAPTALDGLEQALEIVNEKRIKIIINGGALNPKGLAEKTHGLVKDKNLNLSVAYVDGDDQMPKVRQILGDFKSGVLPHLDIANGDVKLARDTLSFLDEPEKMPIVSSNAYLGYRAIKRGLEEGADIIICGRVADASPVIGAAAWWHGWSDENLDELAGSLIAGHLIECSTYVTGANFAGAYRYPADAFVGLGLPIVEVEGDGACIVTKHQELPGFVTPDTVKCQLLYELQGDIYLNSDVKADISSIKVESESRDRVRVFGVKGHPPPPTTKLATFYKGGFQCEMLMNATGYATSHKWDIQETQMRAKLDEWGITEQLDELDFQRVGVPTDNPDSQLASTSYLRVFAQAKDAAVLGKVPAAWMYNGMAHFAGMHCSLDMRTARPKPFLGFYPSLIPQSELEEAINIFNADSTKSPKRLLVGPPTKTEPLKPRNNFETKDPVPLENFGPTFTRPLGDIALARSGDKGANVNIGLFVQTEEQWEWFRSFMTRTKMQELMGKDWRDWYFIERVELPNIYAVHFVVYGALGKGVSSSKLLDGLGKGFGEFIRAVHIPIPTKTCGCHIGDVDLEADGDGFTEWRVSSSIFETHSEDIFRMTSHACTKSSPGGGLYQWLPEVGGRQLRVWNPVSKGAEQAGDALGGASPGFENVGGGIDGELRGECHCGGVSFAISRPSSRILQDEKLKKLVSRLDKSKWQAILDICDDCRLVTGTHVAAWVFIPLSCISPSLPEDLELGTLTVFESTKDVWRAFCGVCGATVFYENKIRNRERSERVIDIATGILRTPDGSVGRGWFTWHTEKIAFQESGDKFDAAFSQALRVGFGSWGKQEYGARGG
;
A
#
# COMPACT_ATOMS: atom_id res chain seq x y z
N MET A 1 -8.04 12.61 41.83
CA MET A 1 -8.14 12.35 40.39
C MET A 1 -7.01 13.10 39.71
N ALA A 2 -5.97 12.41 39.24
CA ALA A 2 -4.92 13.04 38.44
C ALA A 2 -5.57 13.57 37.16
N ARG A 3 -5.39 14.86 36.89
CA ARG A 3 -5.92 15.53 35.70
C ARG A 3 -5.12 14.97 34.52
N PHE A 4 -5.72 14.10 33.71
CA PHE A 4 -5.06 13.54 32.52
C PHE A 4 -4.46 14.70 31.70
N LYS A 5 -3.15 14.62 31.41
CA LYS A 5 -2.52 15.56 30.48
C LYS A 5 -3.13 15.33 29.09
N ARG A 6 -3.16 16.37 28.26
CA ARG A 6 -3.53 16.20 26.84
C ARG A 6 -2.61 15.15 26.18
N ALA A 7 -3.04 14.61 25.04
CA ALA A 7 -2.19 13.73 24.24
C ALA A 7 -0.82 14.38 23.94
N VAL A 8 0.25 13.58 23.99
CA VAL A 8 1.60 14.02 23.60
C VAL A 8 1.74 13.93 22.08
N ARG A 9 2.24 14.99 21.46
CA ARG A 9 2.47 15.05 20.01
C ARG A 9 3.92 14.67 19.73
N ILE A 10 4.11 13.48 19.17
CA ILE A 10 5.42 12.91 18.88
C ILE A 10 5.59 12.84 17.36
N ALA A 11 6.54 13.58 16.84
CA ALA A 11 6.88 13.61 15.42
C ALA A 11 8.10 12.74 15.14
N ASN A 12 8.06 11.91 14.10
CA ASN A 12 9.27 11.24 13.65
C ASN A 12 10.04 12.10 12.64
N CYS A 13 11.37 12.15 12.74
CA CYS A 13 12.23 12.89 11.82
C CYS A 13 13.10 12.02 10.91
N SER A 14 13.15 10.71 11.15
CA SER A 14 13.93 9.76 10.35
C SER A 14 13.39 8.35 10.54
N GLY A 15 13.37 7.56 9.47
CA GLY A 15 13.26 6.08 9.52
C GLY A 15 14.35 5.36 8.74
N ALA A 16 15.37 6.09 8.27
CA ALA A 16 16.55 5.53 7.61
C ALA A 16 17.75 6.47 7.79
N GLU A 17 18.98 5.93 7.85
CA GLU A 17 20.18 6.76 7.96
C GLU A 17 20.31 7.82 6.85
N SER A 18 19.67 7.60 5.71
CA SER A 18 19.75 8.47 4.54
C SER A 18 18.72 9.60 4.53
N ASP A 19 17.79 9.62 5.49
CA ASP A 19 16.81 10.71 5.61
C ASP A 19 17.52 12.03 5.91
N SER A 20 17.18 13.07 5.16
CA SER A 20 17.83 14.38 5.28
C SER A 20 17.49 15.07 6.61
N GLY A 21 18.45 15.81 7.19
CA GLY A 21 18.23 16.62 8.38
C GLY A 21 17.11 17.66 8.25
N VAL A 22 16.69 17.99 7.02
CA VAL A 22 15.54 18.87 6.76
C VAL A 22 14.24 18.33 7.36
N HIS A 23 14.11 17.01 7.53
CA HIS A 23 12.93 16.42 8.14
C HIS A 23 12.84 16.78 9.63
N MET A 24 13.95 16.74 10.37
CA MET A 24 14.00 17.20 11.77
C MET A 24 13.68 18.70 11.86
N TYR A 25 14.26 19.50 10.97
CA TYR A 25 13.96 20.93 10.88
C TYR A 25 12.47 21.19 10.62
N ASN A 26 11.86 20.48 9.67
CA ASN A 26 10.44 20.64 9.34
C ASN A 26 9.53 20.25 10.51
N GLN A 27 9.83 19.15 11.22
CA GLN A 27 9.07 18.75 12.42
C GLN A 27 9.19 19.78 13.55
N ALA A 28 10.34 20.45 13.70
CA ALA A 28 10.49 21.53 14.67
C ALA A 28 9.75 22.81 14.23
N LYS A 29 9.83 23.13 12.93
CA LYS A 29 9.30 24.37 12.34
C LYS A 29 7.78 24.43 12.33
N PHE A 30 7.12 23.40 11.80
CA PHE A 30 5.67 23.41 11.58
C PHE A 30 4.89 22.97 12.82
N GLY A 31 3.63 23.39 12.90
CA GLY A 31 2.69 22.98 13.96
C GLY A 31 3.21 23.07 15.41
N GLN A 32 2.49 22.39 16.29
CA GLN A 32 2.90 22.15 17.67
C GLN A 32 3.37 20.71 17.80
N ILE A 33 4.60 20.52 18.27
CA ILE A 33 5.22 19.22 18.57
C ILE A 33 5.79 19.28 19.99
N ASP A 34 5.65 18.20 20.75
CA ASP A 34 6.23 18.10 22.09
C ASP A 34 7.58 17.38 22.05
N VAL A 35 7.66 16.33 21.24
CA VAL A 35 8.84 15.48 21.12
C VAL A 35 9.09 15.15 19.65
N ILE A 36 10.34 15.26 19.21
CA ILE A 36 10.82 14.74 17.94
C ILE A 36 11.61 13.47 18.23
N THR A 37 11.19 12.37 17.62
CA THR A 37 11.94 11.12 17.61
C THR A 37 12.64 10.91 16.27
N GLY A 38 13.61 10.01 16.20
CA GLY A 38 14.26 9.65 14.94
C GLY A 38 14.88 8.28 15.00
N ASP A 39 14.49 7.43 14.06
CA ASP A 39 15.07 6.12 13.81
C ASP A 39 15.99 6.18 12.58
N TYR A 40 17.28 5.97 12.81
CA TYR A 40 18.33 6.03 11.81
C TYR A 40 18.94 4.64 11.56
N LEU A 41 18.54 3.61 12.31
CA LEU A 41 19.28 2.36 12.38
C LEU A 41 18.46 1.19 11.85
N ALA A 42 18.76 0.73 10.64
CA ALA A 42 18.50 -0.67 10.28
C ALA A 42 19.61 -1.57 10.84
N GLU A 43 19.35 -2.87 10.93
CA GLU A 43 20.30 -3.85 11.47
C GLU A 43 21.66 -3.77 10.76
N VAL A 44 21.64 -3.63 9.43
CA VAL A 44 22.84 -3.59 8.58
C VAL A 44 23.71 -2.35 8.79
N ASN A 45 23.13 -1.22 9.22
CA ASN A 45 23.87 0.05 9.30
C ASN A 45 24.96 0.00 10.37
N LEU A 46 24.67 -0.59 11.54
CA LEU A 46 25.64 -0.71 12.63
C LEU A 46 26.89 -1.48 12.17
N ALA A 47 26.68 -2.59 11.47
CA ALA A 47 27.77 -3.42 10.99
C ALA A 47 28.59 -2.72 9.90
N ASN A 48 27.93 -1.99 8.99
CA ASN A 48 28.60 -1.18 7.97
C ASN A 48 29.43 -0.05 8.61
N PHE A 49 28.88 0.68 9.59
CA PHE A 49 29.63 1.71 10.31
C PHE A 49 30.83 1.15 11.07
N ALA A 50 30.75 -0.08 11.57
CA ALA A 50 31.88 -0.73 12.25
C ALA A 50 33.03 -0.99 11.26
N VAL A 51 32.69 -1.55 10.08
CA VAL A 51 33.65 -1.80 9.00
C VAL A 51 34.25 -0.49 8.47
N ASP A 52 33.41 0.53 8.22
CA ASP A 52 33.86 1.82 7.70
C ASP A 52 34.67 2.62 8.73
N ARG A 53 34.40 2.44 10.02
CA ARG A 53 35.22 3.03 11.09
C ARG A 53 36.62 2.44 11.11
N GLU A 54 36.74 1.12 10.97
CA GLU A 54 38.03 0.43 10.89
C GLU A 54 38.79 0.79 9.61
N ALA A 55 38.11 0.82 8.47
CA ALA A 55 38.74 1.01 7.16
C ALA A 55 38.98 2.49 6.78
N PHE A 56 38.07 3.38 7.16
CA PHE A 56 38.00 4.76 6.65
C PHE A 56 37.85 5.84 7.74
N GLY A 57 37.85 5.47 9.02
CA GLY A 57 37.76 6.43 10.12
C GLY A 57 36.38 7.06 10.31
N HIS A 58 35.31 6.38 9.90
CA HIS A 58 33.93 6.80 10.15
C HIS A 58 33.69 7.15 11.64
N PRO A 59 32.97 8.24 11.97
CA PRO A 59 32.80 8.70 13.36
C PRO A 59 31.99 7.75 14.26
N GLY A 60 31.23 6.83 13.64
CA GLY A 60 30.44 5.82 14.32
C GLY A 60 29.01 6.23 14.65
N TRP A 61 28.56 7.43 14.25
CA TRP A 61 27.17 7.89 14.33
C TRP A 61 26.64 8.25 12.92
N ALA A 62 25.33 8.32 12.76
CA ALA A 62 24.68 8.69 11.51
C ALA A 62 24.93 10.19 11.18
N PRO A 63 25.56 10.53 10.04
CA PRO A 63 25.87 11.93 9.72
C PRO A 63 24.62 12.83 9.58
N THR A 64 23.54 12.29 9.03
CA THR A 64 22.25 12.98 8.86
C THR A 64 21.57 13.36 10.18
N ALA A 65 21.82 12.61 11.26
CA ALA A 65 21.34 12.94 12.59
C ALA A 65 21.98 14.23 13.12
N LEU A 66 23.29 14.42 12.89
CA LEU A 66 23.99 15.65 13.25
C LEU A 66 23.50 16.82 12.39
N ASP A 67 23.34 16.61 11.08
CA ASP A 67 22.77 17.60 10.15
C ASP A 67 21.39 18.11 10.60
N GLY A 68 20.48 17.19 10.99
CA GLY A 68 19.17 17.56 11.52
C GLY A 68 19.25 18.39 12.81
N LEU A 69 20.14 18.01 13.74
CA LEU A 69 20.36 18.76 14.98
C LEU A 69 20.89 20.17 14.68
N GLU A 70 21.90 20.31 13.82
CA GLU A 70 22.47 21.60 13.44
C GLU A 70 21.41 22.57 12.89
N GLN A 71 20.48 22.05 12.08
CA GLN A 71 19.40 22.84 11.49
C GLN A 71 18.27 23.18 12.49
N ALA A 72 17.91 22.27 13.41
CA ALA A 72 16.70 22.39 14.22
C ALA A 72 16.90 23.03 15.61
N LEU A 73 18.12 23.01 16.17
CA LEU A 73 18.40 23.33 17.57
C LEU A 73 17.84 24.68 18.07
N GLU A 74 17.86 25.73 17.25
CA GLU A 74 17.36 27.06 17.64
C GLU A 74 15.84 27.05 17.85
N ILE A 75 15.09 26.43 16.93
CA ILE A 75 13.63 26.29 17.01
C ILE A 75 13.26 25.36 18.17
N VAL A 76 14.02 24.30 18.35
CA VAL A 76 13.86 23.33 19.45
C VAL A 76 14.02 24.03 20.81
N ASN A 77 15.02 24.91 20.94
CA ASN A 77 15.21 25.73 22.13
C ASN A 77 14.06 26.74 22.34
N GLU A 78 13.62 27.43 21.30
CA GLU A 78 12.52 28.40 21.36
C GLU A 78 11.20 27.74 21.80
N LYS A 79 10.85 26.62 21.16
CA LYS A 79 9.59 25.90 21.40
C LYS A 79 9.65 24.90 22.55
N ARG A 80 10.82 24.70 23.16
CA ARG A 80 11.08 23.69 24.23
C ARG A 80 10.72 22.26 23.81
N ILE A 81 11.02 21.91 22.56
CA ILE A 81 10.79 20.56 22.01
C ILE A 81 11.85 19.61 22.58
N LYS A 82 11.45 18.37 22.88
CA LYS A 82 12.39 17.29 23.26
C LYS A 82 12.85 16.54 22.03
N ILE A 83 14.10 16.08 22.01
CA ILE A 83 14.64 15.25 20.91
C ILE A 83 15.13 13.92 21.47
N ILE A 84 14.72 12.81 20.85
CA ILE A 84 15.15 11.45 21.21
C ILE A 84 15.48 10.68 19.93
N ILE A 85 16.76 10.44 19.67
CA ILE A 85 17.20 9.82 18.40
C ILE A 85 18.17 8.68 18.64
N ASN A 86 18.09 7.60 17.86
CA ASN A 86 19.07 6.51 17.86
C ASN A 86 20.21 6.70 16.85
N GLY A 87 20.32 7.90 16.26
CA GLY A 87 21.38 8.26 15.31
C GLY A 87 22.80 8.24 15.89
N GLY A 88 22.96 8.03 17.21
CA GLY A 88 24.25 7.81 17.84
C GLY A 88 24.93 6.52 17.38
N ALA A 89 24.16 5.53 16.90
CA ALA A 89 24.66 4.27 16.34
C ALA A 89 25.72 3.59 17.24
N LEU A 90 26.96 3.44 16.76
CA LEU A 90 28.09 2.84 17.50
C LEU A 90 28.78 3.82 18.47
N ASN A 91 28.44 5.11 18.42
CA ASN A 91 29.11 6.16 19.20
C ASN A 91 28.13 7.24 19.69
N PRO A 92 27.11 6.87 20.50
CA PRO A 92 26.14 7.82 21.03
C PRO A 92 26.79 8.93 21.86
N LYS A 93 27.85 8.60 22.62
CA LYS A 93 28.64 9.59 23.36
C LYS A 93 29.24 10.65 22.45
N GLY A 94 29.89 10.25 21.35
CA GLY A 94 30.56 11.17 20.43
C GLY A 94 29.59 12.15 19.76
N LEU A 95 28.42 11.66 19.31
CA LEU A 95 27.38 12.54 18.76
C LEU A 95 26.82 13.49 19.85
N ALA A 96 26.66 13.01 21.08
CA ALA A 96 26.21 13.86 22.18
C ALA A 96 27.23 14.95 22.56
N GLU A 97 28.53 14.64 22.55
CA GLU A 97 29.60 15.62 22.78
C GLU A 97 29.59 16.70 21.70
N LYS A 98 29.39 16.32 20.42
CA LYS A 98 29.25 17.27 19.31
C LYS A 98 28.01 18.15 19.46
N THR A 99 26.88 17.54 19.80
CA THR A 99 25.61 18.25 20.01
C THR A 99 25.70 19.25 21.17
N HIS A 100 26.34 18.85 22.27
CA HIS A 100 26.59 19.74 23.40
C HIS A 100 27.48 20.94 23.01
N GLY A 101 28.49 20.72 22.17
CA GLY A 101 29.29 21.80 21.59
C GLY A 101 28.44 22.80 20.80
N LEU A 102 27.57 22.31 19.91
CA LEU A 102 26.65 23.16 19.13
C LEU A 102 25.70 23.98 20.01
N VAL A 103 25.15 23.36 21.06
CA VAL A 103 24.30 24.03 22.06
C VAL A 103 25.05 25.17 22.74
N LYS A 104 26.32 24.96 23.10
CA LYS A 104 27.18 25.98 23.70
C LYS A 104 27.54 27.10 22.74
N ASP A 105 27.96 26.77 21.53
CA ASP A 105 28.38 27.73 20.51
C ASP A 105 27.22 28.67 20.12
N LYS A 106 25.99 28.15 20.10
CA LYS A 106 24.75 28.91 19.85
C LYS A 106 24.13 29.54 21.11
N ASN A 107 24.73 29.37 22.29
CA ASN A 107 24.23 29.86 23.57
C ASN A 107 22.77 29.46 23.87
N LEU A 108 22.43 28.19 23.62
CA LEU A 108 21.09 27.65 23.82
C LEU A 108 20.93 27.04 25.23
N ASN A 109 19.72 27.07 25.77
CA ASN A 109 19.40 26.52 27.08
C ASN A 109 18.88 25.09 26.97
N LEU A 110 19.70 24.18 26.42
CA LEU A 110 19.33 22.78 26.17
C LEU A 110 20.27 21.83 26.92
N SER A 111 19.71 20.85 27.61
CA SER A 111 20.47 19.76 28.24
C SER A 111 20.62 18.58 27.30
N VAL A 112 21.85 18.04 27.18
CA VAL A 112 22.18 16.92 26.28
C VAL A 112 22.60 15.70 27.09
N ALA A 113 22.04 14.55 26.75
CA ALA A 113 22.32 13.26 27.36
C ALA A 113 22.51 12.16 26.31
N TYR A 114 23.12 11.05 26.71
CA TYR A 114 23.23 9.86 25.87
C TYR A 114 22.99 8.55 26.63
N VAL A 115 22.41 7.58 25.93
CA VAL A 115 22.18 6.22 26.44
C VAL A 115 23.44 5.37 26.22
N ASP A 116 23.75 4.53 27.20
CA ASP A 116 24.90 3.62 27.26
C ASP A 116 24.43 2.22 27.66
N GLY A 117 25.20 1.20 27.27
CA GLY A 117 24.97 -0.21 27.64
C GLY A 117 24.51 -1.13 26.50
N ASP A 118 24.34 -0.63 25.28
CA ASP A 118 23.95 -1.45 24.13
C ASP A 118 25.14 -2.21 23.52
N ASP A 119 26.31 -1.56 23.42
CA ASP A 119 27.54 -2.14 22.85
C ASP A 119 28.10 -3.28 23.73
N GLN A 120 28.08 -4.50 23.17
CA GLN A 120 28.61 -5.69 23.82
C GLN A 120 29.96 -6.14 23.25
N MET A 121 30.58 -5.38 22.33
CA MET A 121 31.91 -5.68 21.82
C MET A 121 32.99 -5.85 22.90
N PRO A 122 32.98 -5.11 24.03
CA PRO A 122 33.92 -5.37 25.13
C PRO A 122 33.85 -6.79 25.70
N LYS A 123 32.70 -7.48 25.54
CA LYS A 123 32.46 -8.86 26.01
C LYS A 123 32.53 -9.91 24.89
N VAL A 124 33.01 -9.56 23.69
CA VAL A 124 32.93 -10.42 22.48
C VAL A 124 33.52 -11.83 22.65
N ARG A 125 34.60 -11.99 23.43
CA ARG A 125 35.18 -13.33 23.70
C ARG A 125 34.26 -14.22 24.53
N GLN A 126 33.58 -13.62 25.52
CA GLN A 126 32.59 -14.31 26.32
C GLN A 126 31.38 -14.69 25.45
N ILE A 127 30.88 -13.73 24.67
CA ILE A 127 29.75 -13.92 23.73
C ILE A 127 30.01 -15.08 22.76
N LEU A 128 31.22 -15.18 22.18
CA LEU A 128 31.61 -16.31 21.34
C LEU A 128 31.56 -17.66 22.09
N GLY A 129 31.99 -17.67 23.35
CA GLY A 129 31.88 -18.85 24.22
C GLY A 129 30.42 -19.22 24.52
N ASP A 130 29.58 -18.22 24.76
CA ASP A 130 28.16 -18.37 25.09
C ASP A 130 27.33 -18.84 23.88
N PHE A 131 27.71 -18.46 22.65
CA PHE A 131 27.14 -19.06 21.45
C PHE A 131 27.49 -20.54 21.31
N LYS A 132 28.75 -20.92 21.56
CA LYS A 132 29.20 -22.32 21.47
C LYS A 132 28.56 -23.23 22.50
N SER A 133 28.26 -22.70 23.69
CA SER A 133 27.60 -23.43 24.78
C SER A 133 26.07 -23.40 24.69
N GLY A 134 25.49 -22.61 23.78
CA GLY A 134 24.04 -22.46 23.60
C GLY A 134 23.36 -21.53 24.61
N VAL A 135 24.13 -20.75 25.39
CA VAL A 135 23.63 -19.79 26.37
C VAL A 135 22.94 -18.59 25.70
N LEU A 136 23.41 -18.18 24.52
CA LEU A 136 22.78 -17.14 23.70
C LEU A 136 22.11 -17.77 22.47
N PRO A 137 20.89 -18.33 22.61
CA PRO A 137 20.24 -19.03 21.51
C PRO A 137 19.74 -18.05 20.44
N HIS A 138 19.48 -18.58 19.24
CA HIS A 138 18.88 -17.84 18.15
C HIS A 138 17.49 -17.29 18.52
N LEU A 139 17.12 -16.12 17.99
CA LEU A 139 15.86 -15.44 18.30
C LEU A 139 14.62 -16.31 18.08
N ASP A 140 14.61 -17.09 16.99
CA ASP A 140 13.46 -17.92 16.61
C ASP A 140 13.41 -19.30 17.31
N ILE A 141 14.32 -19.59 18.26
CA ILE A 141 14.44 -20.91 18.90
C ILE A 141 13.18 -21.38 19.65
N ALA A 142 12.31 -20.44 20.05
CA ALA A 142 11.06 -20.75 20.74
C ALA A 142 10.07 -21.53 19.86
N ASN A 143 10.29 -21.53 18.53
CA ASN A 143 9.54 -22.35 17.59
C ASN A 143 10.40 -23.52 17.11
N GLY A 144 10.07 -24.73 17.58
CA GLY A 144 10.81 -25.96 17.25
C GLY A 144 10.68 -26.44 15.81
N ASP A 145 9.71 -25.92 15.04
CA ASP A 145 9.52 -26.26 13.62
C ASP A 145 10.39 -25.39 12.70
N VAL A 146 10.93 -24.29 13.22
CA VAL A 146 11.79 -23.37 12.45
C VAL A 146 13.17 -23.97 12.27
N LYS A 147 13.60 -24.06 11.01
CA LYS A 147 14.96 -24.47 10.63
C LYS A 147 15.75 -23.25 10.21
N LEU A 148 16.96 -23.12 10.73
CA LEU A 148 17.89 -22.08 10.29
C LEU A 148 18.48 -22.44 8.92
N ALA A 149 18.78 -21.41 8.13
CA ALA A 149 19.48 -21.60 6.87
C ALA A 149 20.82 -22.32 7.09
N ARG A 150 21.26 -23.06 6.07
CA ARG A 150 22.57 -23.73 6.06
C ARG A 150 23.68 -22.69 6.36
N ASP A 151 24.69 -23.10 7.11
CA ASP A 151 25.87 -22.29 7.46
C ASP A 151 25.61 -21.02 8.29
N THR A 152 24.42 -20.87 8.88
CA THR A 152 24.09 -19.76 9.81
C THR A 152 25.08 -19.67 10.98
N LEU A 153 25.59 -20.82 11.44
CA LEU A 153 26.54 -20.92 12.56
C LEU A 153 28.02 -21.07 12.14
N SER A 154 28.33 -20.99 10.83
CA SER A 154 29.69 -21.24 10.30
C SER A 154 30.78 -20.34 10.92
N PHE A 155 30.42 -19.14 11.36
CA PHE A 155 31.34 -18.22 12.03
C PHE A 155 31.84 -18.74 13.40
N LEU A 156 31.14 -19.69 14.02
CA LEU A 156 31.58 -20.33 15.27
C LEU A 156 32.66 -21.39 15.03
N ASP A 157 32.67 -22.00 13.85
CA ASP A 157 33.63 -23.02 13.43
C ASP A 157 34.97 -22.37 13.03
N GLU A 158 34.91 -21.23 12.34
CA GLU A 158 36.10 -20.49 11.86
C GLU A 158 36.14 -19.01 12.34
N PRO A 159 36.12 -18.75 13.67
CA PRO A 159 35.96 -17.39 14.22
C PRO A 159 37.11 -16.44 13.88
N GLU A 160 38.30 -16.98 13.61
CA GLU A 160 39.46 -16.18 13.18
C GLU A 160 39.30 -15.67 11.74
N LYS A 161 38.60 -16.42 10.86
CA LYS A 161 38.34 -16.01 9.47
C LYS A 161 37.04 -15.22 9.34
N MET A 162 36.09 -15.47 10.24
CA MET A 162 34.76 -14.86 10.26
C MET A 162 34.53 -14.11 11.58
N PRO A 163 35.40 -13.13 11.94
CA PRO A 163 35.30 -12.46 13.22
C PRO A 163 34.02 -11.64 13.34
N ILE A 164 33.52 -11.53 14.57
CA ILE A 164 32.44 -10.60 14.93
C ILE A 164 32.94 -9.17 14.74
N VAL A 165 32.16 -8.35 14.05
CA VAL A 165 32.44 -6.94 13.78
C VAL A 165 31.59 -5.98 14.63
N SER A 166 30.39 -6.41 15.02
CA SER A 166 29.46 -5.64 15.84
C SER A 166 28.59 -6.59 16.67
N SER A 167 28.28 -6.20 17.91
CA SER A 167 27.34 -6.92 18.77
C SER A 167 26.63 -5.92 19.68
N ASN A 168 25.36 -5.63 19.38
CA ASN A 168 24.58 -4.59 20.07
C ASN A 168 23.25 -5.14 20.56
N ALA A 169 22.96 -4.92 21.85
CA ALA A 169 21.68 -5.29 22.46
C ALA A 169 20.62 -4.24 22.15
N TYR A 170 19.39 -4.67 21.94
CA TYR A 170 18.25 -3.77 21.75
C TYR A 170 17.79 -3.31 23.14
N LEU A 171 18.17 -2.09 23.50
CA LEU A 171 17.75 -1.47 24.76
C LEU A 171 16.32 -0.95 24.68
N GLY A 172 15.71 -0.78 25.86
CA GLY A 172 14.35 -0.30 26.02
C GLY A 172 14.24 1.22 26.21
N TYR A 173 13.08 1.66 26.68
CA TYR A 173 12.76 3.07 26.88
C TYR A 173 13.25 3.64 28.21
N ARG A 174 13.66 2.79 29.17
CA ARG A 174 13.81 3.18 30.57
C ARG A 174 14.92 4.23 30.77
N ALA A 175 16.08 4.10 30.13
CA ALA A 175 17.12 5.14 30.13
C ALA A 175 16.64 6.47 29.51
N ILE A 176 15.84 6.39 28.45
CA ILE A 176 15.24 7.57 27.79
C ILE A 176 14.30 8.29 28.75
N LYS A 177 13.34 7.58 29.36
CA LYS A 177 12.43 8.15 30.35
C LYS A 177 13.19 8.75 31.52
N ARG A 178 14.20 8.04 32.05
CA ARG A 178 15.01 8.54 33.16
C ARG A 178 15.74 9.84 32.79
N GLY A 179 16.27 9.95 31.57
CA GLY A 179 16.88 11.18 31.07
C GLY A 179 15.91 12.35 31.03
N LEU A 180 14.69 12.13 30.53
CA LEU A 180 13.64 13.17 30.47
C LEU A 180 13.18 13.60 31.88
N GLU A 181 13.05 12.67 32.82
CA GLU A 181 12.73 12.96 34.23
C GLU A 181 13.81 13.81 34.93
N GLU A 182 15.07 13.61 34.56
CA GLU A 182 16.21 14.39 35.05
C GLU A 182 16.41 15.72 34.30
N GLY A 183 15.51 16.03 33.35
CA GLY A 183 15.49 17.30 32.65
C GLY A 183 16.36 17.38 31.39
N ALA A 184 16.77 16.24 30.81
CA ALA A 184 17.37 16.25 29.47
C ALA A 184 16.38 16.82 28.43
N ASP A 185 16.91 17.61 27.50
CA ASP A 185 16.15 18.12 26.35
C ASP A 185 16.46 17.29 25.09
N ILE A 186 17.69 16.80 24.96
CA ILE A 186 18.16 15.99 23.83
C ILE A 186 18.76 14.70 24.38
N ILE A 187 18.28 13.56 23.91
CA ILE A 187 18.77 12.23 24.26
C ILE A 187 19.22 11.52 22.99
N ILE A 188 20.49 11.14 22.96
CA ILE A 188 21.11 10.41 21.85
C ILE A 188 21.36 8.97 22.27
N CYS A 189 20.79 8.03 21.53
CA CYS A 189 20.88 6.60 21.78
C CYS A 189 21.81 5.92 20.77
N GLY A 190 22.39 4.79 21.18
CA GLY A 190 22.91 3.75 20.29
C GLY A 190 21.76 2.84 19.84
N ARG A 191 21.94 1.52 19.94
CA ARG A 191 20.84 0.58 19.65
C ARG A 191 19.81 0.54 20.79
N VAL A 192 18.69 1.22 20.57
CA VAL A 192 17.42 0.97 21.25
C VAL A 192 16.47 0.25 20.29
N ALA A 193 15.43 -0.41 20.80
CA ALA A 193 14.35 -0.86 19.95
C ALA A 193 13.63 0.34 19.30
N ASP A 194 13.17 0.17 18.06
CA ASP A 194 12.86 1.30 17.16
C ASP A 194 11.69 2.17 17.66
N ALA A 195 10.71 1.54 18.31
CA ALA A 195 9.61 2.22 18.97
C ALA A 195 9.94 2.79 20.36
N SER A 196 11.03 2.38 21.02
CA SER A 196 11.34 2.77 22.41
C SER A 196 11.57 4.28 22.62
N PRO A 197 12.08 5.08 21.66
CA PRO A 197 12.02 6.54 21.71
C PRO A 197 10.61 7.10 21.93
N VAL A 198 9.61 6.54 21.23
CA VAL A 198 8.21 6.98 21.32
C VAL A 198 7.58 6.50 22.63
N ILE A 199 7.85 5.26 23.04
CA ILE A 199 7.43 4.74 24.35
C ILE A 199 7.98 5.61 25.48
N GLY A 200 9.28 5.94 25.44
CA GLY A 200 9.94 6.75 26.47
C GLY A 200 9.39 8.17 26.55
N ALA A 201 9.08 8.78 25.41
CA ALA A 201 8.42 10.08 25.33
C ALA A 201 7.01 10.04 25.95
N ALA A 202 6.18 9.06 25.58
CA ALA A 202 4.82 8.93 26.07
C ALA A 202 4.78 8.60 27.58
N ALA A 203 5.62 7.67 28.02
CA ALA A 203 5.72 7.28 29.42
C ALA A 203 6.20 8.43 30.32
N TRP A 204 7.16 9.24 29.87
CA TRP A 204 7.56 10.46 30.58
C TRP A 204 6.42 11.50 30.62
N TRP A 205 5.77 11.73 29.48
CA TRP A 205 4.72 12.74 29.39
C TRP A 205 3.56 12.42 30.32
N HIS A 206 3.01 11.20 30.25
CA HIS A 206 1.85 10.78 31.04
C HIS A 206 2.21 10.30 32.45
N GLY A 207 3.49 10.09 32.75
CA GLY A 207 3.96 9.63 34.07
C GLY A 207 3.71 8.14 34.30
N TRP A 208 3.70 7.34 33.24
CA TRP A 208 3.51 5.89 33.32
C TRP A 208 4.68 5.19 34.02
N SER A 209 4.40 4.06 34.65
CA SER A 209 5.39 3.14 35.20
C SER A 209 5.45 1.85 34.38
N ASP A 210 6.36 0.94 34.72
CA ASP A 210 6.44 -0.40 34.13
C ASP A 210 5.19 -1.27 34.41
N GLU A 211 4.22 -0.78 35.19
CA GLU A 211 2.95 -1.45 35.44
C GLU A 211 1.83 -1.04 34.47
N ASN A 212 1.99 0.09 33.76
CA ASN A 212 1.04 0.60 32.77
C ASN A 212 1.19 -0.12 31.42
N LEU A 213 1.01 -1.44 31.44
CA LEU A 213 1.35 -2.30 30.30
C LEU A 213 0.50 -2.00 29.07
N ASP A 214 -0.80 -1.75 29.22
CA ASP A 214 -1.70 -1.45 28.10
C ASP A 214 -1.29 -0.13 27.43
N GLU A 215 -0.96 0.88 28.22
CA GLU A 215 -0.52 2.18 27.73
C GLU A 215 0.85 2.10 27.03
N LEU A 216 1.80 1.34 27.62
CA LEU A 216 3.09 1.07 27.00
C LEU A 216 2.93 0.31 25.68
N ALA A 217 2.04 -0.67 25.61
CA ALA A 217 1.75 -1.44 24.40
C ALA A 217 1.10 -0.57 23.31
N GLY A 218 0.16 0.31 23.68
CA GLY A 218 -0.38 1.30 22.75
C GLY A 218 0.69 2.24 22.20
N SER A 219 1.62 2.70 23.04
CA SER A 219 2.74 3.54 22.61
C SER A 219 3.79 2.81 21.76
N LEU A 220 3.95 1.49 21.95
CA LEU A 220 4.75 0.64 21.07
C LEU A 220 4.17 0.65 19.65
N ILE A 221 2.85 0.47 19.52
CA ILE A 221 2.18 0.55 18.22
C ILE A 221 2.25 1.97 17.63
N ALA A 222 2.10 3.00 18.45
CA ALA A 222 2.27 4.38 17.99
C ALA A 222 3.68 4.63 17.43
N GLY A 223 4.72 4.10 18.09
CA GLY A 223 6.10 4.17 17.62
C GLY A 223 6.31 3.43 16.30
N HIS A 224 5.82 2.20 16.23
CA HIS A 224 5.88 1.37 15.02
C HIS A 224 5.19 2.01 13.80
N LEU A 225 4.11 2.76 14.02
CA LEU A 225 3.42 3.46 12.95
C LEU A 225 4.17 4.67 12.41
N ILE A 226 5.02 5.31 13.21
CA ILE A 226 5.76 6.51 12.79
C ILE A 226 7.22 6.25 12.45
N GLU A 227 7.76 5.06 12.73
CA GLU A 227 9.06 4.62 12.22
C GLU A 227 9.04 4.40 10.69
N CYS A 228 10.19 4.13 10.07
CA CYS A 228 10.31 3.93 8.61
C CYS A 228 9.86 5.14 7.73
N SER A 229 10.17 6.36 8.16
CA SER A 229 10.11 7.59 7.36
C SER A 229 8.67 7.99 6.99
N THR A 230 8.27 7.89 5.72
CA THR A 230 7.03 8.44 5.18
C THR A 230 6.00 7.36 4.81
N TYR A 231 6.19 6.12 5.28
CA TYR A 231 5.34 5.00 4.85
C TYR A 231 3.87 5.20 5.24
N VAL A 232 3.60 5.57 6.49
CA VAL A 232 2.21 5.82 6.94
C VAL A 232 1.58 7.08 6.33
N THR A 233 2.40 7.96 5.73
CA THR A 233 1.98 9.19 5.05
C THR A 233 1.93 9.06 3.52
N GLY A 234 2.00 7.83 3.00
CA GLY A 234 1.71 7.49 1.60
C GLY A 234 2.84 6.78 0.86
N ALA A 235 4.07 6.77 1.38
CA ALA A 235 5.16 6.04 0.74
C ALA A 235 5.01 4.52 0.91
N ASN A 236 5.58 3.75 -0.01
CA ASN A 236 5.59 2.27 0.05
C ASN A 236 4.20 1.65 0.35
N PHE A 237 3.16 2.27 -0.22
CA PHE A 237 1.76 1.93 -0.01
C PHE A 237 1.25 1.06 -1.17
N ALA A 238 0.75 -0.13 -0.88
CA ALA A 238 0.22 -1.07 -1.89
C ALA A 238 -0.93 -0.49 -2.74
N GLY A 239 -1.66 0.52 -2.22
CA GLY A 239 -2.71 1.23 -2.93
C GLY A 239 -2.24 2.48 -3.67
N ALA A 240 -0.93 2.69 -3.86
CA ALA A 240 -0.38 3.91 -4.46
C ALA A 240 -0.90 4.20 -5.87
N TYR A 241 -1.21 3.16 -6.66
CA TYR A 241 -1.77 3.27 -8.02
C TYR A 241 -3.12 4.01 -8.08
N ARG A 242 -3.80 4.19 -6.93
CA ARG A 242 -5.06 4.94 -6.81
C ARG A 242 -4.86 6.46 -6.76
N TYR A 243 -3.61 6.93 -6.68
CA TYR A 243 -3.25 8.33 -6.55
C TYR A 243 -2.36 8.77 -7.72
N PRO A 244 -2.44 10.03 -8.15
CA PRO A 244 -1.57 10.54 -9.19
C PRO A 244 -0.11 10.62 -8.69
N ALA A 245 0.86 10.53 -9.60
CA ALA A 245 2.27 10.45 -9.26
C ALA A 245 2.81 11.65 -8.47
N ASP A 246 2.25 12.84 -8.69
CA ASP A 246 2.61 14.08 -7.99
C ASP A 246 2.20 14.07 -6.51
N ALA A 247 1.22 13.24 -6.10
CA ALA A 247 0.83 13.05 -4.71
C ALA A 247 1.96 12.46 -3.84
N PHE A 248 3.00 11.86 -4.44
CA PHE A 248 4.11 11.22 -3.76
C PHE A 248 5.38 12.09 -3.68
N VAL A 249 5.31 13.34 -4.11
CA VAL A 249 6.45 14.28 -4.09
C VAL A 249 6.49 15.03 -2.76
N GLY A 250 7.64 14.96 -2.08
CA GLY A 250 7.89 15.74 -0.87
C GLY A 250 7.04 15.33 0.34
N LEU A 251 6.72 14.05 0.47
CA LEU A 251 5.93 13.51 1.58
C LEU A 251 6.45 13.95 2.96
N GLY A 252 5.56 14.48 3.79
CA GLY A 252 5.87 14.80 5.18
C GLY A 252 5.96 13.56 6.05
N LEU A 253 6.85 13.58 7.05
CA LEU A 253 6.94 12.49 8.02
C LEU A 253 5.76 12.54 9.02
N PRO A 254 5.38 11.38 9.58
CA PRO A 254 4.23 11.26 10.44
C PRO A 254 4.42 11.83 11.84
N ILE A 255 3.28 12.04 12.49
CA ILE A 255 3.10 12.46 13.86
C ILE A 255 2.09 11.50 14.49
N VAL A 256 2.33 11.11 15.75
CA VAL A 256 1.32 10.46 16.59
C VAL A 256 0.97 11.35 17.77
N GLU A 257 -0.32 11.38 18.09
CA GLU A 257 -0.87 12.02 19.27
C GLU A 257 -1.24 10.91 20.26
N VAL A 258 -0.35 10.60 21.21
CA VAL A 258 -0.55 9.47 22.13
C VAL A 258 -1.32 9.93 23.36
N GLU A 259 -2.48 9.34 23.57
CA GLU A 259 -3.41 9.61 24.67
C GLU A 259 -2.98 8.96 25.98
N GLY A 260 -3.61 9.36 27.09
CA GLY A 260 -3.25 8.88 28.43
C GLY A 260 -3.53 7.40 28.69
N ASP A 261 -4.33 6.76 27.84
CA ASP A 261 -4.68 5.34 27.85
C ASP A 261 -3.89 4.51 26.82
N GLY A 262 -2.95 5.13 26.09
CA GLY A 262 -2.14 4.48 25.05
C GLY A 262 -2.77 4.44 23.66
N ALA A 263 -4.04 4.83 23.49
CA ALA A 263 -4.59 5.05 22.15
C ALA A 263 -3.84 6.20 21.46
N CYS A 264 -3.84 6.22 20.13
CA CYS A 264 -3.21 7.31 19.40
C CYS A 264 -3.95 7.75 18.15
N ILE A 265 -3.69 8.98 17.73
CA ILE A 265 -4.09 9.50 16.43
C ILE A 265 -2.84 9.68 15.58
N VAL A 266 -2.78 8.99 14.45
CA VAL A 266 -1.76 9.15 13.42
C VAL A 266 -2.17 10.31 12.50
N THR A 267 -1.25 11.23 12.28
CA THR A 267 -1.45 12.43 11.46
C THR A 267 -0.13 12.88 10.83
N LYS A 268 -0.16 13.98 10.06
CA LYS A 268 1.03 14.71 9.60
C LYS A 268 0.83 16.22 9.75
N HIS A 269 1.87 17.00 9.48
CA HIS A 269 1.70 18.45 9.30
C HIS A 269 0.81 18.74 8.08
N GLN A 270 -0.09 19.71 8.22
CA GLN A 270 -0.98 20.11 7.13
C GLN A 270 -0.20 20.81 6.00
N GLU A 271 0.89 21.48 6.36
CA GLU A 271 1.78 22.23 5.47
C GLU A 271 2.64 21.32 4.58
N LEU A 272 2.77 20.03 4.93
CA LEU A 272 3.58 19.07 4.18
C LEU A 272 2.69 18.15 3.32
N PRO A 273 3.12 17.80 2.09
CA PRO A 273 2.46 16.82 1.23
C PRO A 273 2.29 15.43 1.87
N GLY A 274 1.50 14.59 1.22
CA GLY A 274 1.17 13.22 1.65
C GLY A 274 -0.27 13.08 2.13
N PHE A 275 -0.62 11.89 2.58
CA PHE A 275 -1.96 11.56 3.06
C PHE A 275 -1.91 10.45 4.11
N VAL A 276 -2.81 10.51 5.09
CA VAL A 276 -2.96 9.48 6.13
C VAL A 276 -4.37 8.92 6.08
N THR A 277 -4.50 7.62 5.82
CA THR A 277 -5.78 6.92 5.71
C THR A 277 -5.75 5.62 6.52
N PRO A 278 -6.91 5.02 6.84
CA PRO A 278 -6.92 3.70 7.48
C PRO A 278 -6.10 2.67 6.72
N ASP A 279 -6.04 2.74 5.39
CA ASP A 279 -5.26 1.81 4.57
C ASP A 279 -3.75 2.05 4.69
N THR A 280 -3.27 3.30 4.73
CA THR A 280 -1.82 3.56 4.95
C THR A 280 -1.39 3.13 6.35
N VAL A 281 -2.25 3.35 7.35
CA VAL A 281 -2.03 2.90 8.74
C VAL A 281 -2.02 1.39 8.86
N LYS A 282 -2.97 0.67 8.24
CA LYS A 282 -2.97 -0.80 8.23
C LYS A 282 -1.77 -1.37 7.48
N CYS A 283 -1.39 -0.79 6.34
CA CYS A 283 -0.18 -1.20 5.64
C CYS A 283 1.05 -1.06 6.54
N GLN A 284 1.27 0.10 7.16
CA GLN A 284 2.42 0.28 8.05
C GLN A 284 2.34 -0.63 9.27
N LEU A 285 1.18 -0.75 9.93
CA LEU A 285 0.97 -1.62 11.07
C LEU A 285 1.36 -3.08 10.79
N LEU A 286 1.08 -3.57 9.59
CA LEU A 286 1.34 -4.96 9.19
C LEU A 286 2.80 -5.21 8.76
N TYR A 287 3.64 -4.18 8.76
CA TYR A 287 5.06 -4.29 8.43
C TYR A 287 5.84 -4.84 9.61
N GLU A 288 6.79 -5.75 9.38
CA GLU A 288 7.75 -6.22 10.41
C GLU A 288 7.14 -6.84 11.67
N LEU A 289 5.86 -7.21 11.61
CA LEU A 289 5.21 -7.98 12.64
C LEU A 289 5.57 -9.46 12.53
N GLN A 290 5.56 -10.14 13.68
CA GLN A 290 5.68 -11.58 13.74
C GLN A 290 4.50 -12.18 14.52
N GLY A 291 3.34 -12.20 13.88
CA GLY A 291 2.09 -12.69 14.47
C GLY A 291 1.29 -11.58 15.16
N ASP A 292 0.47 -11.98 16.13
CA ASP A 292 -0.46 -11.12 16.88
C ASP A 292 0.09 -10.61 18.22
N ILE A 293 1.25 -11.13 18.65
CA ILE A 293 2.00 -10.64 19.81
C ILE A 293 3.28 -9.97 19.34
N TYR A 294 3.30 -8.64 19.35
CA TYR A 294 4.48 -7.85 19.02
C TYR A 294 5.40 -7.73 20.23
N LEU A 295 6.61 -8.30 20.10
CA LEU A 295 7.66 -8.30 21.12
C LEU A 295 8.50 -7.01 21.07
N ASN A 296 8.67 -6.38 22.23
CA ASN A 296 9.63 -5.30 22.47
C ASN A 296 10.36 -5.54 23.80
N SER A 297 11.51 -4.90 24.01
CA SER A 297 12.33 -4.98 25.22
C SER A 297 11.60 -4.51 26.48
N ASP A 298 10.57 -3.67 26.33
CA ASP A 298 9.85 -3.02 27.41
C ASP A 298 8.47 -3.60 27.68
N VAL A 299 7.79 -4.10 26.65
CA VAL A 299 6.42 -4.61 26.72
C VAL A 299 6.16 -5.57 25.56
N LYS A 300 5.21 -6.51 25.73
CA LYS A 300 4.62 -7.23 24.59
C LYS A 300 3.24 -6.64 24.29
N ALA A 301 2.98 -6.28 23.03
CA ALA A 301 1.68 -5.80 22.59
C ALA A 301 0.88 -6.93 21.93
N ASP A 302 -0.28 -7.26 22.50
CA ASP A 302 -1.31 -8.06 21.87
C ASP A 302 -2.17 -7.16 20.98
N ILE A 303 -2.08 -7.39 19.68
CA ILE A 303 -2.77 -6.62 18.64
C ILE A 303 -3.97 -7.37 18.06
N SER A 304 -4.36 -8.52 18.62
CA SER A 304 -5.50 -9.32 18.11
C SER A 304 -6.82 -8.55 18.05
N SER A 305 -6.97 -7.54 18.93
CA SER A 305 -8.17 -6.71 19.04
C SER A 305 -7.98 -5.27 18.50
N ILE A 306 -6.85 -4.99 17.83
CA ILE A 306 -6.53 -3.64 17.34
C ILE A 306 -7.58 -3.12 16.35
N LYS A 307 -7.91 -1.85 16.44
CA LYS A 307 -8.83 -1.13 15.57
C LYS A 307 -8.13 0.05 14.92
N VAL A 308 -8.50 0.33 13.67
CA VAL A 308 -7.99 1.45 12.88
C VAL A 308 -9.19 2.16 12.24
N GLU A 309 -9.49 3.37 12.70
CA GLU A 309 -10.70 4.10 12.34
C GLU A 309 -10.35 5.51 11.82
N SER A 310 -11.04 5.95 10.76
CA SER A 310 -10.88 7.32 10.29
C SER A 310 -11.58 8.28 11.26
N GLU A 311 -10.85 9.31 11.72
CA GLU A 311 -11.43 10.37 12.54
C GLU A 311 -11.82 11.58 11.68
N SER A 312 -10.92 11.99 10.79
CA SER A 312 -11.14 13.04 9.80
C SER A 312 -10.05 12.96 8.71
N ARG A 313 -10.00 13.94 7.80
CA ARG A 313 -8.96 13.99 6.75
C ARG A 313 -7.56 13.99 7.38
N ASP A 314 -6.71 13.07 6.94
CA ASP A 314 -5.33 12.87 7.41
C ASP A 314 -5.20 12.57 8.91
N ARG A 315 -6.28 12.10 9.56
CA ARG A 315 -6.29 11.73 10.98
C ARG A 315 -6.96 10.37 11.16
N VAL A 316 -6.18 9.42 11.67
CA VAL A 316 -6.61 8.03 11.86
C VAL A 316 -6.35 7.61 13.29
N ARG A 317 -7.38 7.15 13.97
CA ARG A 317 -7.32 6.68 15.36
C ARG A 317 -6.96 5.19 15.39
N VAL A 318 -6.03 4.82 16.27
CA VAL A 318 -5.59 3.45 16.51
C VAL A 318 -5.71 3.12 18.00
N PHE A 319 -6.39 2.03 18.33
CA PHE A 319 -6.68 1.63 19.72
C PHE A 319 -7.01 0.13 19.84
N GLY A 320 -7.24 -0.35 21.05
CA GLY A 320 -7.61 -1.76 21.32
C GLY A 320 -6.42 -2.72 21.47
N VAL A 321 -5.23 -2.19 21.71
CA VAL A 321 -4.00 -2.94 21.99
C VAL A 321 -3.95 -3.28 23.48
N LYS A 322 -3.52 -4.50 23.81
CA LYS A 322 -3.35 -4.95 25.20
C LYS A 322 -1.88 -5.24 25.51
N GLY A 323 -1.44 -4.89 26.71
CA GLY A 323 -0.07 -5.07 27.15
C GLY A 323 0.17 -6.31 28.00
N HIS A 324 1.33 -6.92 27.83
CA HIS A 324 1.85 -7.98 28.67
C HIS A 324 3.30 -7.70 29.09
N PRO A 325 3.77 -8.24 30.24
CA PRO A 325 5.15 -8.06 30.68
C PRO A 325 6.15 -8.49 29.60
N PRO A 326 7.27 -7.78 29.39
CA PRO A 326 8.27 -8.16 28.40
C PRO A 326 8.95 -9.49 28.73
N PRO A 327 9.64 -10.12 27.76
CA PRO A 327 10.51 -11.25 28.05
C PRO A 327 11.69 -10.88 28.96
N PRO A 328 12.24 -11.84 29.75
CA PRO A 328 13.46 -11.62 30.54
C PRO A 328 14.71 -11.43 29.66
N THR A 329 14.58 -11.63 28.36
CA THR A 329 15.63 -11.45 27.35
C THR A 329 15.28 -10.30 26.40
N THR A 330 16.28 -9.75 25.73
CA THR A 330 16.13 -8.85 24.58
C THR A 330 16.96 -9.37 23.41
N LYS A 331 16.75 -8.79 22.23
CA LYS A 331 17.52 -9.13 21.03
C LYS A 331 18.96 -8.63 21.15
N LEU A 332 19.90 -9.47 20.80
CA LEU A 332 21.31 -9.14 20.58
C LEU A 332 21.61 -9.32 19.09
N ALA A 333 21.85 -8.21 18.38
CA ALA A 333 22.22 -8.23 16.98
C ALA A 333 23.74 -8.42 16.86
N THR A 334 24.16 -9.60 16.37
CA THR A 334 25.58 -9.90 16.14
C THR A 334 25.87 -10.01 14.65
N PHE A 335 26.87 -9.27 14.19
CA PHE A 335 27.35 -9.31 12.81
C PHE A 335 28.78 -9.83 12.74
N TYR A 336 29.06 -10.61 11.70
CA TYR A 336 30.37 -11.21 11.47
C TYR A 336 30.76 -11.13 9.99
N LYS A 337 32.06 -11.26 9.69
CA LYS A 337 32.52 -11.34 8.29
C LYS A 337 32.05 -12.66 7.65
N GLY A 338 31.21 -12.58 6.63
CA GLY A 338 30.54 -13.73 6.02
C GLY A 338 31.33 -14.43 4.91
N GLY A 339 32.40 -13.81 4.40
CA GLY A 339 33.14 -14.24 3.21
C GLY A 339 33.06 -13.16 2.13
N PHE A 340 33.07 -13.57 0.87
CA PHE A 340 32.99 -12.70 -0.29
C PHE A 340 31.79 -13.05 -1.17
N GLN A 341 31.26 -12.03 -1.86
CA GLN A 341 30.20 -12.17 -2.85
C GLN A 341 30.51 -11.39 -4.12
N CYS A 342 29.96 -11.84 -5.23
CA CYS A 342 30.00 -11.11 -6.50
C CYS A 342 28.70 -11.35 -7.27
N GLU A 343 28.32 -10.38 -8.08
CA GLU A 343 27.17 -10.49 -8.96
C GLU A 343 27.49 -9.93 -10.35
N MET A 344 27.02 -10.64 -11.37
CA MET A 344 27.13 -10.23 -12.76
C MET A 344 25.77 -10.08 -13.37
N LEU A 345 25.61 -8.99 -14.12
CA LEU A 345 24.36 -8.61 -14.74
C LEU A 345 24.50 -8.74 -16.27
N MET A 346 23.71 -9.61 -16.90
CA MET A 346 23.72 -9.84 -18.35
C MET A 346 22.35 -9.64 -19.02
N ASN A 347 22.41 -9.03 -20.20
CA ASN A 347 21.38 -8.77 -21.21
C ASN A 347 21.02 -9.94 -22.13
N ALA A 348 19.75 -10.30 -22.35
CA ALA A 348 19.35 -11.05 -23.55
C ALA A 348 18.14 -10.39 -24.21
N THR A 349 18.32 -9.90 -25.44
CA THR A 349 17.26 -9.33 -26.28
C THR A 349 16.75 -10.37 -27.29
N GLY A 350 15.46 -10.26 -27.62
CA GLY A 350 14.87 -10.88 -28.81
C GLY A 350 14.22 -12.24 -28.54
N TYR A 351 14.09 -13.05 -29.59
CA TYR A 351 13.41 -14.34 -29.52
C TYR A 351 14.18 -15.39 -28.68
N ALA A 352 13.44 -16.32 -28.07
CA ALA A 352 13.95 -17.48 -27.34
C ALA A 352 14.94 -17.16 -26.21
N THR A 353 14.67 -16.11 -25.41
CA THR A 353 15.51 -15.72 -24.26
C THR A 353 15.71 -16.85 -23.26
N SER A 354 14.71 -17.70 -23.01
CA SER A 354 14.87 -18.86 -22.12
C SER A 354 15.99 -19.79 -22.56
N HIS A 355 16.05 -20.14 -23.85
CA HIS A 355 17.11 -20.99 -24.40
C HIS A 355 18.49 -20.31 -24.34
N LYS A 356 18.55 -18.99 -24.60
CA LYS A 356 19.78 -18.21 -24.47
C LYS A 356 20.35 -18.27 -23.04
N TRP A 357 19.47 -18.21 -22.04
CA TRP A 357 19.86 -18.38 -20.64
C TRP A 357 20.28 -19.80 -20.28
N ASP A 358 19.65 -20.82 -20.85
CA ASP A 358 20.10 -22.21 -20.71
C ASP A 358 21.53 -22.38 -21.25
N ILE A 359 21.85 -21.77 -22.41
CA ILE A 359 23.20 -21.78 -22.98
C ILE A 359 24.20 -21.11 -22.03
N GLN A 360 23.89 -19.90 -21.55
CA GLN A 360 24.79 -19.12 -20.70
C GLN A 360 25.11 -19.84 -19.38
N GLU A 361 24.09 -20.39 -18.74
CA GLU A 361 24.24 -21.17 -17.51
C GLU A 361 25.07 -22.44 -17.75
N THR A 362 24.76 -23.19 -18.81
CA THR A 362 25.50 -24.41 -19.17
C THR A 362 26.98 -24.14 -19.42
N GLN A 363 27.30 -23.09 -20.19
CA GLN A 363 28.69 -22.71 -20.50
C GLN A 363 29.49 -22.34 -19.25
N MET A 364 28.88 -21.60 -18.33
CA MET A 364 29.54 -21.18 -17.09
C MET A 364 29.74 -22.36 -16.14
N ARG A 365 28.70 -23.18 -15.92
CA ARG A 365 28.79 -24.38 -15.06
C ARG A 365 29.85 -25.33 -15.57
N ALA A 366 29.83 -25.69 -16.85
CA ALA A 366 30.82 -26.58 -17.45
C ALA A 366 32.26 -26.08 -17.24
N LYS A 367 32.49 -24.77 -17.34
CA LYS A 367 33.84 -24.21 -17.13
C LYS A 367 34.27 -24.18 -15.67
N LEU A 368 33.35 -23.88 -14.76
CA LEU A 368 33.62 -23.93 -13.33
C LEU A 368 33.90 -25.36 -12.85
N ASP A 369 33.19 -26.35 -13.39
CA ASP A 369 33.42 -27.77 -13.13
C ASP A 369 34.79 -28.21 -13.67
N GLU A 370 35.15 -27.83 -14.90
CA GLU A 370 36.47 -28.10 -15.49
C GLU A 370 37.61 -27.54 -14.62
N TRP A 371 37.40 -26.38 -14.00
CA TRP A 371 38.37 -25.75 -13.11
C TRP A 371 38.30 -26.26 -11.66
N GLY A 372 37.37 -27.16 -11.33
CA GLY A 372 37.17 -27.68 -9.97
C GLY A 372 36.70 -26.62 -8.96
N ILE A 373 36.00 -25.59 -9.43
CA ILE A 373 35.57 -24.43 -8.61
C ILE A 373 34.20 -24.64 -7.98
N THR A 374 33.29 -25.35 -8.66
CA THR A 374 31.88 -25.46 -8.25
C THR A 374 31.70 -25.90 -6.80
N GLU A 375 32.40 -26.94 -6.36
CA GLU A 375 32.33 -27.46 -4.98
C GLU A 375 32.98 -26.56 -3.91
N GLN A 376 33.71 -25.51 -4.34
CA GLN A 376 34.34 -24.54 -3.44
C GLN A 376 33.49 -23.28 -3.24
N LEU A 377 32.39 -23.13 -3.99
CA LEU A 377 31.45 -22.03 -3.85
C LEU A 377 30.43 -22.37 -2.75
N ASP A 378 30.17 -21.41 -1.87
CA ASP A 378 29.11 -21.53 -0.87
C ASP A 378 27.73 -21.36 -1.53
N GLU A 379 27.65 -20.47 -2.53
CA GLU A 379 26.45 -20.23 -3.34
C GLU A 379 26.83 -19.95 -4.81
N LEU A 380 26.01 -20.47 -5.73
CA LEU A 380 26.04 -20.11 -7.15
C LEU A 380 24.63 -20.18 -7.71
N ASP A 381 24.05 -19.03 -8.03
CA ASP A 381 22.67 -18.88 -8.44
C ASP A 381 22.54 -18.09 -9.75
N PHE A 382 21.67 -18.58 -10.63
CA PHE A 382 21.40 -18.01 -11.96
C PHE A 382 19.94 -17.53 -12.00
N GLN A 383 19.73 -16.24 -11.74
CA GLN A 383 18.42 -15.65 -11.55
C GLN A 383 17.97 -14.94 -12.82
N ARG A 384 16.99 -15.53 -13.52
CA ARG A 384 16.35 -14.93 -14.71
C ARG A 384 15.27 -13.95 -14.24
N VAL A 385 15.34 -12.71 -14.69
CA VAL A 385 14.45 -11.62 -14.26
C VAL A 385 13.82 -10.95 -15.48
N GLY A 386 12.51 -10.71 -15.38
CA GLY A 386 11.71 -10.14 -16.45
C GLY A 386 11.41 -11.15 -17.56
N VAL A 387 10.30 -10.92 -18.25
CA VAL A 387 9.91 -11.64 -19.47
C VAL A 387 9.76 -10.60 -20.56
N PRO A 388 10.38 -10.78 -21.74
CA PRO A 388 10.16 -9.87 -22.85
C PRO A 388 8.68 -9.79 -23.21
N THR A 389 8.19 -8.60 -23.49
CA THR A 389 6.80 -8.41 -23.95
C THR A 389 6.58 -9.14 -25.27
N ASP A 390 5.40 -9.72 -25.44
CA ASP A 390 4.99 -10.27 -26.73
C ASP A 390 4.92 -9.16 -27.79
N ASN A 391 5.53 -9.38 -28.96
CA ASN A 391 5.66 -8.39 -30.04
C ASN A 391 6.16 -7.01 -29.56
N PRO A 392 7.41 -6.93 -29.07
CA PRO A 392 7.94 -5.74 -28.41
C PRO A 392 8.12 -4.58 -29.41
N ASP A 393 7.70 -3.39 -29.00
CA ASP A 393 7.81 -2.14 -29.78
C ASP A 393 9.19 -1.46 -29.66
N SER A 394 10.05 -2.00 -28.79
CA SER A 394 11.35 -1.46 -28.46
C SER A 394 12.32 -2.57 -28.06
N GLN A 395 13.63 -2.29 -28.17
CA GLN A 395 14.66 -3.21 -27.69
C GLN A 395 14.52 -3.49 -26.19
N LEU A 396 14.17 -2.46 -25.39
CA LEU A 396 14.02 -2.59 -23.94
C LEU A 396 12.88 -3.55 -23.60
N ALA A 397 11.70 -3.41 -24.22
CA ALA A 397 10.58 -4.33 -24.04
C ALA A 397 10.91 -5.76 -24.51
N SER A 398 11.85 -5.92 -25.44
CA SER A 398 12.33 -7.22 -25.93
C SER A 398 13.45 -7.85 -25.07
N THR A 399 13.86 -7.21 -23.98
CA THR A 399 15.06 -7.60 -23.23
C THR A 399 14.70 -8.20 -21.87
N SER A 400 15.23 -9.39 -21.61
CA SER A 400 15.25 -10.01 -20.28
C SER A 400 16.64 -9.93 -19.68
N TYR A 401 16.72 -10.16 -18.37
CA TYR A 401 17.92 -9.95 -17.59
C TYR A 401 18.32 -11.24 -16.84
N LEU A 402 19.62 -11.57 -16.78
CA LEU A 402 20.17 -12.65 -15.95
C LEU A 402 21.13 -12.07 -14.92
N ARG A 403 20.84 -12.31 -13.63
CA ARG A 403 21.75 -12.10 -12.52
C ARG A 403 22.45 -13.40 -12.18
N VAL A 404 23.78 -13.43 -12.28
CA VAL A 404 24.59 -14.52 -11.73
C VAL A 404 25.13 -14.06 -10.40
N PHE A 405 24.71 -14.69 -9.32
CA PHE A 405 25.14 -14.39 -7.96
C PHE A 405 25.98 -15.54 -7.41
N ALA A 406 27.07 -15.23 -6.70
CA ALA A 406 27.88 -16.25 -6.05
C ALA A 406 28.47 -15.74 -4.73
N GLN A 407 28.67 -16.68 -3.80
CA GLN A 407 29.38 -16.47 -2.53
C GLN A 407 30.47 -17.53 -2.35
N ALA A 408 31.58 -17.13 -1.74
CA ALA A 408 32.63 -18.05 -1.27
C ALA A 408 33.40 -17.43 -0.10
N LYS A 409 33.98 -18.26 0.76
CA LYS A 409 34.91 -17.82 1.82
C LYS A 409 36.18 -17.14 1.29
N ASP A 410 36.65 -17.53 0.10
CA ASP A 410 37.88 -17.04 -0.51
C ASP A 410 37.61 -16.19 -1.76
N ALA A 411 38.13 -14.96 -1.79
CA ALA A 411 37.99 -14.03 -2.89
C ALA A 411 38.61 -14.54 -4.22
N ALA A 412 39.70 -15.31 -4.16
CA ALA A 412 40.37 -15.85 -5.34
C ALA A 412 39.55 -16.97 -5.99
N VAL A 413 38.88 -17.81 -5.18
CA VAL A 413 37.92 -18.81 -5.66
C VAL A 413 36.75 -18.10 -6.35
N LEU A 414 36.16 -17.13 -5.66
CA LEU A 414 35.02 -16.38 -6.19
C LEU A 414 35.37 -15.62 -7.47
N GLY A 415 36.59 -15.09 -7.59
CA GLY A 415 37.09 -14.43 -8.80
C GLY A 415 37.12 -15.32 -10.05
N LYS A 416 36.96 -16.65 -9.91
CA LYS A 416 36.84 -17.56 -11.04
C LYS A 416 35.45 -17.55 -11.68
N VAL A 417 34.41 -17.13 -10.97
CA VAL A 417 33.04 -17.01 -11.51
C VAL A 417 32.96 -16.02 -12.67
N PRO A 418 33.40 -14.75 -12.53
CA PRO A 418 33.48 -13.84 -13.68
C PRO A 418 34.50 -14.26 -14.73
N ALA A 419 35.60 -14.93 -14.35
CA ALA A 419 36.57 -15.44 -15.31
C ALA A 419 35.97 -16.54 -16.22
N ALA A 420 35.09 -17.39 -15.68
CA ALA A 420 34.40 -18.44 -16.45
C ALA A 420 33.43 -17.83 -17.47
N TRP A 421 32.75 -16.74 -17.11
CA TRP A 421 31.96 -15.97 -18.06
C TRP A 421 32.83 -15.35 -19.16
N MET A 422 33.92 -14.65 -18.78
CA MET A 422 34.84 -14.01 -19.73
C MET A 422 35.48 -15.01 -20.70
N TYR A 423 35.79 -16.23 -20.23
CA TYR A 423 36.30 -17.31 -21.08
C TYR A 423 35.34 -17.63 -22.24
N ASN A 424 34.04 -17.68 -21.94
CA ASN A 424 32.98 -17.91 -22.93
C ASN A 424 32.57 -16.63 -23.66
N GLY A 425 33.24 -15.50 -23.41
CA GLY A 425 32.82 -14.17 -23.82
C GLY A 425 32.64 -13.97 -25.32
N MET A 426 33.36 -14.70 -26.17
CA MET A 426 33.17 -14.66 -27.64
C MET A 426 32.36 -15.85 -28.19
N ALA A 427 31.97 -16.80 -27.34
CA ALA A 427 31.16 -17.96 -27.65
C ALA A 427 29.70 -17.83 -27.14
N HIS A 428 29.28 -16.61 -26.79
CA HIS A 428 27.96 -16.31 -26.25
C HIS A 428 26.85 -16.40 -27.31
N PHE A 429 25.59 -16.40 -26.85
CA PHE A 429 24.41 -16.44 -27.72
C PHE A 429 24.13 -15.08 -28.40
N ALA A 430 23.42 -15.08 -29.54
CA ALA A 430 23.10 -13.83 -30.24
C ALA A 430 22.22 -12.87 -29.42
N GLY A 431 22.63 -11.60 -29.33
CA GLY A 431 21.91 -10.54 -28.61
C GLY A 431 22.33 -10.35 -27.14
N MET A 432 23.38 -11.04 -26.69
CA MET A 432 23.98 -10.77 -25.38
C MET A 432 24.63 -9.39 -25.35
N HIS A 433 24.45 -8.67 -24.25
CA HIS A 433 25.10 -7.39 -23.96
C HIS A 433 25.05 -7.15 -22.45
N CYS A 434 25.84 -6.22 -21.92
CA CYS A 434 25.80 -5.86 -20.50
C CYS A 434 26.22 -4.39 -20.30
N SER A 435 25.95 -3.84 -19.11
CA SER A 435 26.55 -2.57 -18.70
C SER A 435 28.06 -2.73 -18.54
N LEU A 436 28.83 -1.69 -18.87
CA LEU A 436 30.29 -1.69 -18.68
C LEU A 436 30.71 -1.51 -17.22
N ASP A 437 29.77 -1.22 -16.30
CA ASP A 437 30.06 -1.18 -14.87
C ASP A 437 30.12 -2.60 -14.27
N MET A 438 31.34 -3.13 -14.19
CA MET A 438 31.62 -4.47 -13.66
C MET A 438 32.05 -4.45 -12.19
N ARG A 439 31.81 -3.36 -11.44
CA ARG A 439 32.26 -3.26 -10.04
C ARG A 439 31.64 -4.31 -9.14
N THR A 440 30.43 -4.77 -9.43
CA THR A 440 29.73 -5.80 -8.66
C THR A 440 30.22 -7.23 -8.94
N ALA A 441 30.85 -7.45 -10.10
CA ALA A 441 31.45 -8.73 -10.47
C ALA A 441 32.78 -9.00 -9.76
N ARG A 442 33.40 -7.96 -9.16
CA ARG A 442 34.59 -8.13 -8.34
C ARG A 442 34.18 -8.69 -6.97
N PRO A 443 34.90 -9.68 -6.43
CA PRO A 443 34.71 -10.17 -5.07
C PRO A 443 34.69 -9.01 -4.06
N LYS A 444 33.60 -8.90 -3.29
CA LYS A 444 33.43 -7.94 -2.20
C LYS A 444 33.09 -8.68 -0.90
N PRO A 445 33.64 -8.25 0.24
CA PRO A 445 33.24 -8.83 1.51
C PRO A 445 31.74 -8.58 1.76
N PHE A 446 31.07 -9.52 2.41
CA PHE A 446 29.72 -9.35 2.94
C PHE A 446 29.67 -9.71 4.42
N LEU A 447 28.60 -9.29 5.09
CA LEU A 447 28.42 -9.52 6.52
C LEU A 447 27.31 -10.55 6.75
N GLY A 448 27.56 -11.52 7.61
CA GLY A 448 26.52 -12.41 8.13
C GLY A 448 25.87 -11.80 9.37
N PHE A 449 24.58 -12.11 9.56
CA PHE A 449 23.81 -11.67 10.71
C PHE A 449 23.36 -12.87 11.54
N TYR A 450 23.52 -12.78 12.86
CA TYR A 450 23.03 -13.76 13.82
C TYR A 450 22.23 -13.04 14.92
N PRO A 451 20.89 -13.03 14.85
CA PRO A 451 20.05 -12.49 15.90
C PRO A 451 19.89 -13.51 17.04
N SER A 452 20.38 -13.16 18.23
CA SER A 452 20.26 -13.99 19.42
C SER A 452 19.48 -13.30 20.54
N LEU A 453 19.22 -14.04 21.61
CA LEU A 453 18.61 -13.53 22.83
C LEU A 453 19.65 -13.39 23.95
N ILE A 454 19.70 -12.23 24.60
CA ILE A 454 20.54 -11.96 25.78
C ILE A 454 19.65 -11.62 26.98
N PRO A 455 19.93 -12.11 28.21
CA PRO A 455 19.18 -11.70 29.40
C PRO A 455 19.29 -10.19 29.63
N GLN A 456 18.15 -9.52 29.83
CA GLN A 456 18.15 -8.07 30.08
C GLN A 456 18.92 -7.69 31.34
N SER A 457 19.01 -8.60 32.32
CA SER A 457 19.76 -8.42 33.58
C SER A 457 21.28 -8.37 33.40
N GLU A 458 21.81 -8.77 32.24
CA GLU A 458 23.26 -8.71 31.94
C GLU A 458 23.69 -7.38 31.33
N LEU A 459 22.73 -6.51 30.99
CA LEU A 459 22.95 -5.22 30.37
C LEU A 459 23.05 -4.12 31.42
N GLU A 460 24.10 -3.31 31.33
CA GLU A 460 24.28 -2.13 32.20
C GLU A 460 23.69 -0.88 31.57
N GLU A 461 22.39 -0.91 31.28
CA GLU A 461 21.68 0.23 30.70
C GLU A 461 21.75 1.48 31.60
N ALA A 462 22.25 2.57 31.04
CA ALA A 462 22.45 3.82 31.75
C ALA A 462 22.11 5.05 30.89
N ILE A 463 21.72 6.14 31.55
CA ILE A 463 21.67 7.48 30.96
C ILE A 463 22.82 8.33 31.49
N ASN A 464 23.51 9.03 30.60
CA ASN A 464 24.64 9.92 30.91
C ASN A 464 24.26 11.35 30.54
N ILE A 465 24.19 12.25 31.53
CA ILE A 465 23.75 13.63 31.33
C ILE A 465 24.96 14.56 31.48
N PHE A 466 25.23 15.40 30.48
CA PHE A 466 26.32 16.36 30.58
C PHE A 466 26.00 17.49 31.57
N ASN A 467 27.04 17.98 32.24
CA ASN A 467 26.92 19.23 32.98
C ASN A 467 26.86 20.39 31.99
N ALA A 468 26.24 21.50 32.39
CA ALA A 468 26.14 22.67 31.54
C ALA A 468 27.49 23.06 30.96
N ASP A 469 28.58 23.07 31.74
CA ASP A 469 29.88 23.61 31.29
C ASP A 469 30.91 22.57 30.84
N SER A 470 30.59 21.28 30.85
CA SER A 470 31.59 20.24 30.57
C SER A 470 31.01 18.87 30.19
N THR A 471 31.66 18.25 29.20
CA THR A 471 31.42 16.86 28.79
C THR A 471 32.31 15.84 29.50
N LYS A 472 33.33 16.27 30.27
CA LYS A 472 34.38 15.37 30.81
C LYS A 472 33.92 14.44 31.93
N SER A 473 32.78 14.71 32.57
CA SER A 473 32.26 13.92 33.70
C SER A 473 30.73 13.99 33.74
N PRO A 474 30.03 13.33 32.79
CA PRO A 474 28.57 13.29 32.80
C PRO A 474 28.05 12.60 34.06
N LYS A 475 26.89 13.02 34.55
CA LYS A 475 26.13 12.32 35.58
C LYS A 475 25.59 11.03 34.97
N ARG A 476 26.20 9.89 35.30
CA ARG A 476 25.76 8.55 34.88
C ARG A 476 24.74 8.00 35.87
N LEU A 477 23.59 7.56 35.38
CA LEU A 477 22.52 6.94 36.16
C LEU A 477 22.17 5.59 35.56
N LEU A 478 22.39 4.52 36.32
CA LEU A 478 21.95 3.17 35.97
C LEU A 478 20.44 3.07 36.15
N VAL A 479 19.75 2.40 35.21
CA VAL A 479 18.29 2.24 35.25
C VAL A 479 17.86 0.80 35.54
N GLY A 480 18.65 -0.18 35.09
CA GLY A 480 18.39 -1.60 35.32
C GLY A 480 17.33 -2.21 34.37
N PRO A 481 17.15 -3.54 34.42
CA PRO A 481 16.22 -4.27 33.55
C PRO A 481 14.75 -4.07 33.98
N PRO A 482 13.78 -4.50 33.16
CA PRO A 482 12.37 -4.53 33.55
C PRO A 482 12.17 -5.33 34.84
N THR A 483 11.39 -4.78 35.77
CA THR A 483 11.14 -5.40 37.08
C THR A 483 10.19 -6.62 37.03
N LYS A 484 9.33 -6.68 36.00
CA LYS A 484 8.38 -7.77 35.76
C LYS A 484 8.58 -8.29 34.35
N THR A 485 8.77 -9.59 34.23
CA THR A 485 9.02 -10.26 32.95
C THR A 485 8.24 -11.57 32.86
N GLU A 486 7.88 -11.98 31.64
CA GLU A 486 7.24 -13.26 31.36
C GLU A 486 8.04 -14.02 30.28
N PRO A 487 8.36 -15.31 30.46
CA PRO A 487 9.06 -16.09 29.43
C PRO A 487 8.38 -16.03 28.05
N LEU A 488 9.19 -16.11 26.99
CA LEU A 488 8.67 -16.24 25.63
C LEU A 488 7.87 -17.54 25.48
N LYS A 489 6.75 -17.44 24.76
CA LYS A 489 5.88 -18.57 24.42
C LYS A 489 5.88 -18.76 22.89
N PRO A 490 5.60 -19.97 22.38
CA PRO A 490 5.32 -20.16 20.97
C PRO A 490 4.21 -19.21 20.51
N ARG A 491 4.37 -18.66 19.30
CA ARG A 491 3.39 -17.74 18.71
C ARG A 491 2.12 -18.49 18.33
N ASN A 492 1.01 -17.75 18.27
CA ASN A 492 -0.21 -18.29 17.71
C ASN A 492 -0.01 -18.63 16.23
N ASN A 493 -0.53 -19.78 15.82
CA ASN A 493 -0.43 -20.27 14.45
C ASN A 493 -1.65 -21.14 14.14
N PHE A 494 -2.65 -20.57 13.46
CA PHE A 494 -3.93 -21.23 13.23
C PHE A 494 -4.55 -20.91 11.86
N GLU A 495 -5.31 -21.88 11.34
CA GLU A 495 -6.21 -21.66 10.22
C GLU A 495 -7.53 -21.04 10.71
N THR A 496 -8.28 -20.46 9.77
CA THR A 496 -9.61 -19.90 10.03
C THR A 496 -10.47 -20.85 10.83
N LYS A 497 -10.99 -20.35 11.95
CA LYS A 497 -12.03 -21.04 12.70
C LYS A 497 -13.34 -20.96 11.91
N ASP A 498 -13.97 -22.11 11.69
CA ASP A 498 -15.25 -22.27 10.99
C ASP A 498 -15.25 -21.62 9.58
N PRO A 499 -14.37 -22.04 8.65
CA PRO A 499 -14.25 -21.42 7.33
C PRO A 499 -15.52 -21.63 6.50
N VAL A 500 -15.93 -20.57 5.78
CA VAL A 500 -17.05 -20.65 4.85
C VAL A 500 -16.58 -21.34 3.56
N PRO A 501 -17.29 -22.37 3.05
CA PRO A 501 -16.98 -22.97 1.77
C PRO A 501 -16.91 -21.93 0.64
N LEU A 502 -15.84 -21.94 -0.15
CA LEU A 502 -15.57 -20.87 -1.13
C LEU A 502 -16.65 -20.79 -2.22
N GLU A 503 -17.30 -21.90 -2.54
CA GLU A 503 -18.44 -21.99 -3.46
C GLU A 503 -19.67 -21.20 -3.00
N ASN A 504 -19.80 -20.92 -1.71
CA ASN A 504 -20.94 -20.17 -1.16
C ASN A 504 -20.88 -18.67 -1.51
N PHE A 505 -19.72 -18.16 -1.95
CA PHE A 505 -19.55 -16.76 -2.36
C PHE A 505 -19.95 -16.51 -3.81
N GLY A 506 -20.44 -17.52 -4.53
CA GLY A 506 -20.94 -17.40 -5.89
C GLY A 506 -19.87 -17.57 -6.98
N PRO A 507 -20.18 -17.22 -8.24
CA PRO A 507 -19.27 -17.39 -9.36
C PRO A 507 -18.03 -16.49 -9.22
N THR A 508 -16.90 -16.99 -9.71
CA THR A 508 -15.60 -16.30 -9.60
C THR A 508 -15.05 -15.90 -10.97
N PHE A 509 -14.15 -14.92 -10.97
CA PHE A 509 -13.34 -14.54 -12.13
C PHE A 509 -11.86 -14.50 -11.75
N THR A 510 -10.99 -14.94 -12.66
CA THR A 510 -9.55 -14.99 -12.41
C THR A 510 -8.94 -13.60 -12.59
N ARG A 511 -8.47 -12.97 -11.50
CA ARG A 511 -7.83 -11.64 -11.49
C ARG A 511 -6.68 -11.59 -10.47
N PRO A 512 -5.75 -10.62 -10.54
CA PRO A 512 -4.76 -10.41 -9.49
C PRO A 512 -5.41 -10.27 -8.10
N LEU A 513 -4.84 -10.92 -7.08
CA LEU A 513 -5.28 -10.74 -5.69
C LEU A 513 -5.25 -9.26 -5.24
N GLY A 514 -4.35 -8.47 -5.82
CA GLY A 514 -4.16 -7.05 -5.55
C GLY A 514 -5.35 -6.15 -5.91
N ASP A 515 -6.30 -6.67 -6.70
CA ASP A 515 -7.54 -5.97 -7.05
C ASP A 515 -8.50 -5.88 -5.86
N ILE A 516 -8.43 -6.84 -4.93
CA ILE A 516 -9.30 -6.89 -3.74
C ILE A 516 -8.54 -6.68 -2.42
N ALA A 517 -7.28 -7.12 -2.33
CA ALA A 517 -6.49 -7.04 -1.11
C ALA A 517 -5.32 -6.07 -1.24
N LEU A 518 -5.11 -5.27 -0.20
CA LEU A 518 -3.85 -4.54 0.01
C LEU A 518 -2.92 -5.39 0.86
N ALA A 519 -1.62 -5.10 0.79
CA ALA A 519 -0.62 -5.84 1.55
C ALA A 519 0.51 -4.95 2.04
N ARG A 520 1.28 -5.49 2.99
CA ARG A 520 2.61 -5.02 3.33
C ARG A 520 3.49 -6.21 3.68
N SER A 521 4.76 -6.15 3.32
CA SER A 521 5.76 -7.14 3.67
C SER A 521 7.11 -6.50 3.97
N GLY A 522 7.95 -7.25 4.67
CA GLY A 522 9.30 -6.87 5.04
C GLY A 522 10.10 -8.03 5.62
N ASP A 523 11.34 -7.75 5.98
CA ASP A 523 12.22 -8.70 6.64
C ASP A 523 12.07 -8.65 8.17
N LYS A 524 12.32 -9.80 8.82
CA LYS A 524 12.65 -9.83 10.24
C LYS A 524 13.82 -10.78 10.44
N GLY A 525 15.03 -10.25 10.27
CA GLY A 525 16.24 -11.06 10.14
C GLY A 525 16.16 -11.94 8.89
N ALA A 526 16.12 -13.26 9.08
CA ALA A 526 16.06 -14.23 7.99
C ALA A 526 14.64 -14.49 7.42
N ASN A 527 13.61 -13.92 8.04
CA ASN A 527 12.21 -14.25 7.80
C ASN A 527 11.52 -13.17 6.98
N VAL A 528 10.48 -13.52 6.23
CA VAL A 528 9.60 -12.55 5.56
C VAL A 528 8.27 -12.51 6.31
N ASN A 529 7.84 -11.32 6.72
CA ASN A 529 6.47 -11.09 7.17
C ASN A 529 5.62 -10.59 6.01
N ILE A 530 4.34 -10.93 6.01
CA ILE A 530 3.36 -10.40 5.06
C ILE A 530 1.99 -10.31 5.72
N GLY A 531 1.47 -9.09 5.84
CA GLY A 531 0.08 -8.85 6.17
C GLY A 531 -0.71 -8.47 4.92
N LEU A 532 -1.87 -9.08 4.74
CA LEU A 532 -2.81 -8.75 3.67
C LEU A 532 -4.17 -8.43 4.28
N PHE A 533 -4.88 -7.45 3.72
CA PHE A 533 -6.18 -7.04 4.25
C PHE A 533 -7.15 -6.56 3.16
N VAL A 534 -8.44 -6.70 3.47
CA VAL A 534 -9.57 -6.21 2.65
C VAL A 534 -10.30 -5.08 3.39
N GLN A 535 -11.24 -4.42 2.73
CA GLN A 535 -11.82 -3.16 3.24
C GLN A 535 -13.20 -3.35 3.89
N THR A 536 -13.89 -4.46 3.63
CA THR A 536 -15.27 -4.68 4.08
C THR A 536 -15.44 -6.03 4.78
N GLU A 537 -16.45 -6.11 5.65
CA GLU A 537 -16.85 -7.34 6.34
C GLU A 537 -17.29 -8.44 5.36
N GLU A 538 -17.96 -8.08 4.27
CA GLU A 538 -18.37 -9.04 3.22
C GLU A 538 -17.14 -9.71 2.57
N GLN A 539 -16.11 -8.93 2.26
CA GLN A 539 -14.85 -9.46 1.72
C GLN A 539 -14.10 -10.30 2.74
N TRP A 540 -14.18 -9.92 4.03
CA TRP A 540 -13.42 -10.55 5.11
C TRP A 540 -13.71 -12.03 5.25
N GLU A 541 -14.98 -12.44 5.22
CA GLU A 541 -15.36 -13.86 5.39
C GLU A 541 -14.84 -14.76 4.26
N TRP A 542 -14.87 -14.27 3.02
CA TRP A 542 -14.21 -14.95 1.91
C TRP A 542 -12.69 -14.95 2.09
N PHE A 543 -12.11 -13.81 2.43
CA PHE A 543 -10.67 -13.60 2.45
C PHE A 543 -9.98 -14.46 3.51
N ARG A 544 -10.51 -14.51 4.75
CA ARG A 544 -9.99 -15.38 5.82
C ARG A 544 -10.04 -16.85 5.41
N SER A 545 -11.16 -17.29 4.82
CA SER A 545 -11.38 -18.67 4.38
C SER A 545 -10.48 -19.07 3.20
N PHE A 546 -10.18 -18.12 2.30
CA PHE A 546 -9.34 -18.33 1.12
C PHE A 546 -7.85 -18.36 1.48
N MET A 547 -7.39 -17.39 2.28
CA MET A 547 -5.97 -17.20 2.60
C MET A 547 -5.53 -18.14 3.72
N THR A 548 -5.40 -19.44 3.43
CA THR A 548 -4.82 -20.46 4.32
C THR A 548 -3.30 -20.55 4.19
N ARG A 549 -2.61 -21.29 5.08
CA ARG A 549 -1.16 -21.54 4.93
C ARG A 549 -0.85 -22.30 3.64
N THR A 550 -1.65 -23.30 3.29
CA THR A 550 -1.52 -24.03 2.01
C THR A 550 -1.70 -23.08 0.83
N LYS A 551 -2.69 -22.18 0.89
CA LYS A 551 -2.88 -21.18 -0.17
C LYS A 551 -1.65 -20.28 -0.30
N MET A 552 -1.06 -19.81 0.79
CA MET A 552 0.16 -19.01 0.74
C MET A 552 1.31 -19.77 0.06
N GLN A 553 1.50 -21.06 0.35
CA GLN A 553 2.48 -21.90 -0.32
C GLN A 553 2.22 -21.99 -1.83
N GLU A 554 0.96 -22.18 -2.24
CA GLU A 554 0.56 -22.20 -3.65
C GLU A 554 0.84 -20.86 -4.34
N LEU A 555 0.55 -19.73 -3.69
CA LEU A 555 0.80 -18.38 -4.22
C LEU A 555 2.30 -18.09 -4.37
N MET A 556 3.14 -18.62 -3.48
CA MET A 556 4.60 -18.54 -3.62
C MET A 556 5.14 -19.31 -4.83
N GLY A 557 4.39 -20.32 -5.32
CA GLY A 557 4.73 -21.07 -6.51
C GLY A 557 6.15 -21.64 -6.47
N LYS A 558 7.00 -21.23 -7.41
CA LYS A 558 8.38 -21.72 -7.55
C LYS A 558 9.34 -21.19 -6.49
N ASP A 559 8.94 -20.22 -5.68
CA ASP A 559 9.77 -19.66 -4.62
C ASP A 559 9.63 -20.45 -3.31
N TRP A 560 8.58 -21.27 -3.18
CA TRP A 560 8.41 -22.16 -2.02
C TRP A 560 9.54 -23.19 -1.91
N ARG A 561 9.94 -23.51 -0.68
CA ARG A 561 10.89 -24.57 -0.36
C ARG A 561 10.35 -25.38 0.82
N ASP A 562 10.45 -26.71 0.73
CA ASP A 562 9.87 -27.64 1.72
C ASP A 562 10.44 -27.50 3.14
N TRP A 563 11.58 -26.83 3.29
CA TRP A 563 12.18 -26.57 4.60
C TRP A 563 11.69 -25.27 5.26
N TYR A 564 10.97 -24.41 4.53
CA TYR A 564 10.35 -23.23 5.09
C TYR A 564 9.22 -23.61 6.04
N PHE A 565 8.97 -22.73 7.01
CA PHE A 565 7.85 -22.83 7.93
C PHE A 565 6.97 -21.58 7.78
N ILE A 566 5.64 -21.75 7.84
CA ILE A 566 4.68 -20.65 7.76
C ILE A 566 3.87 -20.57 9.06
N GLU A 567 3.87 -19.40 9.68
CA GLU A 567 2.88 -19.03 10.69
C GLU A 567 1.76 -18.21 10.04
N ARG A 568 0.55 -18.35 10.58
CA ARG A 568 -0.64 -17.61 10.17
C ARG A 568 -1.47 -17.20 11.38
N VAL A 569 -1.91 -15.94 11.41
CA VAL A 569 -2.87 -15.40 12.36
C VAL A 569 -3.87 -14.47 11.66
N GLU A 570 -4.96 -14.14 12.35
CA GLU A 570 -6.01 -13.24 11.88
C GLU A 570 -6.12 -12.02 12.78
N LEU A 571 -6.34 -10.84 12.19
CA LEU A 571 -6.63 -9.58 12.87
C LEU A 571 -8.01 -9.10 12.40
N PRO A 572 -9.10 -9.62 12.99
CA PRO A 572 -10.45 -9.49 12.44
C PRO A 572 -10.96 -8.05 12.43
N ASN A 573 -10.57 -7.24 13.41
CA ASN A 573 -11.00 -5.85 13.55
C ASN A 573 -10.38 -4.90 12.49
N ILE A 574 -9.42 -5.38 11.70
CA ILE A 574 -8.85 -4.66 10.55
C ILE A 574 -8.93 -5.49 9.26
N TYR A 575 -9.67 -6.61 9.29
CA TYR A 575 -9.86 -7.56 8.18
C TYR A 575 -8.56 -8.06 7.55
N ALA A 576 -7.55 -8.35 8.39
CA ALA A 576 -6.24 -8.78 7.92
C ALA A 576 -5.94 -10.25 8.25
N VAL A 577 -5.24 -10.92 7.33
CA VAL A 577 -4.55 -12.18 7.58
C VAL A 577 -3.05 -11.91 7.51
N HIS A 578 -2.31 -12.33 8.53
CA HIS A 578 -0.88 -12.10 8.63
C HIS A 578 -0.12 -13.43 8.61
N PHE A 579 0.98 -13.45 7.85
CA PHE A 579 1.85 -14.61 7.72
C PHE A 579 3.30 -14.25 8.05
N VAL A 580 4.04 -15.25 8.54
CA VAL A 580 5.50 -15.20 8.65
C VAL A 580 6.07 -16.42 7.94
N VAL A 581 6.90 -16.20 6.93
CA VAL A 581 7.64 -17.24 6.21
C VAL A 581 9.06 -17.29 6.72
N TYR A 582 9.41 -18.36 7.43
CA TYR A 582 10.71 -18.50 8.08
C TYR A 582 11.79 -19.00 7.13
N GLY A 583 12.96 -18.37 7.18
CA GLY A 583 14.16 -18.75 6.43
C GLY A 583 14.22 -18.29 4.97
N ALA A 584 13.19 -17.60 4.47
CA ALA A 584 13.13 -17.15 3.07
C ALA A 584 14.32 -16.26 2.67
N LEU A 585 14.88 -15.47 3.59
CA LEU A 585 16.00 -14.55 3.35
C LEU A 585 17.37 -15.13 3.76
N GLY A 586 17.45 -16.42 4.09
CA GLY A 586 18.69 -17.09 4.44
C GLY A 586 19.29 -16.61 5.76
N LYS A 587 20.37 -15.82 5.69
CA LYS A 587 21.08 -15.25 6.85
C LYS A 587 20.79 -13.74 7.02
N GLY A 588 19.68 -13.27 6.48
CA GLY A 588 19.22 -11.89 6.54
C GLY A 588 19.79 -10.98 5.44
N VAL A 589 19.33 -9.74 5.42
CA VAL A 589 19.55 -8.74 4.35
C VAL A 589 21.01 -8.62 3.92
N SER A 590 21.95 -8.62 4.88
CA SER A 590 23.37 -8.38 4.62
C SER A 590 24.08 -9.52 3.87
N SER A 591 23.42 -10.66 3.70
CA SER A 591 23.98 -11.87 3.07
C SER A 591 23.00 -12.63 2.18
N SER A 592 21.79 -12.10 1.97
CA SER A 592 20.77 -12.73 1.16
C SER A 592 21.20 -12.84 -0.29
N LYS A 593 20.98 -14.01 -0.89
CA LYS A 593 21.18 -14.21 -2.33
C LYS A 593 20.01 -13.70 -3.17
N LEU A 594 18.84 -13.50 -2.56
CA LEU A 594 17.65 -13.04 -3.28
C LEU A 594 17.85 -11.60 -3.77
N LEU A 595 17.22 -11.28 -4.90
CA LEU A 595 17.23 -9.91 -5.43
C LEU A 595 16.50 -8.96 -4.47
N ASP A 596 15.36 -9.38 -3.92
CA ASP A 596 14.68 -8.69 -2.82
C ASP A 596 15.17 -9.24 -1.47
N GLY A 597 16.32 -8.75 -1.01
CA GLY A 597 16.90 -9.15 0.27
C GLY A 597 16.14 -8.63 1.49
N LEU A 598 15.24 -7.65 1.33
CA LEU A 598 14.42 -7.02 2.38
C LEU A 598 13.00 -7.57 2.45
N GLY A 599 12.61 -8.46 1.53
CA GLY A 599 11.24 -8.98 1.42
C GLY A 599 10.17 -7.89 1.17
N LYS A 600 10.54 -6.69 0.71
CA LYS A 600 9.61 -5.55 0.54
C LYS A 600 8.69 -5.73 -0.67
N GLY A 601 9.16 -6.41 -1.71
CA GLY A 601 8.38 -6.73 -2.91
C GLY A 601 7.51 -7.98 -2.77
N PHE A 602 7.72 -8.78 -1.71
CA PHE A 602 7.01 -10.05 -1.52
C PHE A 602 5.49 -9.90 -1.47
N GLY A 603 4.98 -8.89 -0.77
CA GLY A 603 3.54 -8.57 -0.72
C GLY A 603 2.98 -8.21 -2.10
N GLU A 604 3.70 -7.42 -2.88
CA GLU A 604 3.29 -7.04 -4.24
C GLU A 604 3.34 -8.23 -5.21
N PHE A 605 4.32 -9.12 -5.05
CA PHE A 605 4.36 -10.39 -5.78
C PHE A 605 3.10 -11.21 -5.51
N ILE A 606 2.76 -11.45 -4.24
CA ILE A 606 1.57 -12.22 -3.87
C ILE A 606 0.28 -11.55 -4.38
N ARG A 607 0.21 -10.21 -4.36
CA ARG A 607 -0.89 -9.44 -4.93
C ARG A 607 -0.99 -9.56 -6.46
N ALA A 608 0.12 -9.74 -7.17
CA ALA A 608 0.11 -9.90 -8.63
C ALA A 608 -0.34 -11.30 -9.10
N VAL A 609 -0.35 -12.30 -8.21
CA VAL A 609 -0.79 -13.66 -8.55
C VAL A 609 -2.28 -13.65 -8.85
N HIS A 610 -2.65 -14.23 -10.00
CA HIS A 610 -4.04 -14.35 -10.42
C HIS A 610 -4.75 -15.47 -9.67
N ILE A 611 -5.89 -15.15 -9.07
CA ILE A 611 -6.72 -16.05 -8.28
C ILE A 611 -8.20 -15.94 -8.69
N PRO A 612 -9.02 -16.97 -8.42
CA PRO A 612 -10.47 -16.84 -8.56
C PRO A 612 -11.03 -15.92 -7.47
N ILE A 613 -11.58 -14.78 -7.86
CA ILE A 613 -12.23 -13.79 -6.97
C ILE A 613 -13.75 -13.84 -7.20
N PRO A 614 -14.58 -13.93 -6.13
CA PRO A 614 -16.04 -13.86 -6.25
C PRO A 614 -16.50 -12.59 -6.97
N THR A 615 -17.43 -12.75 -7.90
CA THR A 615 -17.98 -11.64 -8.69
C THR A 615 -19.37 -11.26 -8.20
N LYS A 616 -19.64 -9.95 -8.13
CA LYS A 616 -21.01 -9.44 -8.23
C LYS A 616 -21.32 -9.28 -9.72
N THR A 617 -21.98 -10.28 -10.31
CA THR A 617 -22.17 -10.44 -11.77
C THR A 617 -23.18 -9.49 -12.41
N CYS A 618 -23.80 -8.57 -11.65
CA CYS A 618 -24.94 -7.81 -12.14
C CYS A 618 -24.95 -6.36 -11.65
N GLY A 619 -24.96 -5.41 -12.59
CA GLY A 619 -25.22 -3.98 -12.34
C GLY A 619 -26.68 -3.56 -12.59
N CYS A 620 -27.60 -4.52 -12.74
CA CYS A 620 -28.99 -4.26 -13.08
C CYS A 620 -29.78 -3.68 -11.91
N HIS A 621 -30.49 -2.58 -12.15
CA HIS A 621 -31.44 -2.02 -11.19
C HIS A 621 -32.73 -2.85 -11.23
N ILE A 622 -32.87 -3.79 -10.30
CA ILE A 622 -34.02 -4.72 -10.27
C ILE A 622 -35.22 -4.19 -9.48
N GLY A 623 -35.00 -3.25 -8.56
CA GLY A 623 -36.06 -2.67 -7.76
C GLY A 623 -35.56 -1.58 -6.81
N ASP A 624 -36.52 -0.98 -6.11
CA ASP A 624 -36.34 0.07 -5.10
C ASP A 624 -37.36 -0.15 -3.98
N VAL A 625 -37.10 0.39 -2.80
CA VAL A 625 -38.02 0.35 -1.66
C VAL A 625 -38.06 1.70 -0.98
N ASP A 626 -39.25 2.29 -0.89
CA ASP A 626 -39.45 3.52 -0.13
C ASP A 626 -39.40 3.18 1.36
N LEU A 627 -38.29 3.52 2.05
CA LEU A 627 -38.08 3.19 3.47
C LEU A 627 -39.02 3.97 4.42
N GLU A 628 -39.64 5.04 3.95
CA GLU A 628 -40.70 5.75 4.65
C GLU A 628 -42.06 5.38 4.07
N ALA A 629 -42.99 5.00 4.93
CA ALA A 629 -44.36 4.74 4.50
C ALA A 629 -45.00 6.02 3.97
N ASP A 630 -45.69 5.91 2.82
CA ASP A 630 -46.60 6.96 2.38
C ASP A 630 -47.72 7.19 3.42
N GLY A 631 -48.54 8.24 3.24
CA GLY A 631 -49.54 8.70 4.23
C GLY A 631 -50.58 7.66 4.68
N ASP A 632 -50.58 6.47 4.09
CA ASP A 632 -51.41 5.29 4.31
C ASP A 632 -50.67 4.12 4.99
N GLY A 633 -49.39 4.25 5.36
CA GLY A 633 -48.70 3.31 6.24
C GLY A 633 -48.06 2.10 5.54
N PHE A 634 -47.95 2.10 4.21
CA PHE A 634 -47.33 1.03 3.43
C PHE A 634 -45.95 1.42 2.91
N THR A 635 -44.99 0.51 3.04
CA THR A 635 -43.68 0.53 2.38
C THR A 635 -43.86 0.00 0.95
N GLU A 636 -43.68 0.82 -0.08
CA GLU A 636 -43.88 0.41 -1.47
C GLU A 636 -42.59 -0.20 -2.04
N TRP A 637 -42.66 -1.46 -2.46
CA TRP A 637 -41.62 -2.09 -3.27
C TRP A 637 -41.87 -1.78 -4.73
N ARG A 638 -40.87 -1.21 -5.39
CA ARG A 638 -40.88 -0.95 -6.82
C ARG A 638 -40.01 -1.99 -7.49
N VAL A 639 -40.53 -2.62 -8.54
CA VAL A 639 -39.78 -3.58 -9.36
C VAL A 639 -39.56 -2.97 -10.73
N SER A 640 -38.34 -3.09 -11.25
CA SER A 640 -38.08 -2.66 -12.61
C SER A 640 -38.89 -3.51 -13.58
N SER A 641 -39.85 -2.90 -14.27
CA SER A 641 -40.64 -3.60 -15.28
C SER A 641 -39.79 -4.08 -16.47
N SER A 642 -38.56 -3.56 -16.63
CA SER A 642 -37.70 -3.85 -17.77
C SER A 642 -37.09 -5.25 -17.71
N ILE A 643 -37.11 -5.90 -16.53
CA ILE A 643 -36.48 -7.21 -16.30
C ILE A 643 -37.43 -8.39 -16.54
N PHE A 644 -38.71 -8.14 -16.80
CA PHE A 644 -39.66 -9.20 -17.11
C PHE A 644 -39.33 -9.83 -18.47
N GLU A 645 -39.52 -11.15 -18.57
CA GLU A 645 -39.31 -11.91 -19.81
C GLU A 645 -40.28 -11.48 -20.91
N THR A 646 -41.54 -11.23 -20.54
CA THR A 646 -42.61 -10.83 -21.45
C THR A 646 -43.39 -9.65 -20.88
N HIS A 647 -43.91 -8.80 -21.75
CA HIS A 647 -44.89 -7.78 -21.40
C HIS A 647 -46.30 -8.28 -21.67
N SER A 648 -47.20 -7.97 -20.76
CA SER A 648 -48.65 -8.00 -20.98
C SER A 648 -49.26 -6.88 -20.14
N GLU A 649 -50.33 -6.30 -20.65
CA GLU A 649 -51.16 -5.33 -19.92
C GLU A 649 -51.78 -5.94 -18.64
N ASP A 650 -51.78 -7.26 -18.50
CA ASP A 650 -52.19 -7.95 -17.26
C ASP A 650 -51.05 -8.08 -16.23
N ILE A 651 -49.79 -7.93 -16.66
CA ILE A 651 -48.60 -7.99 -15.79
C ILE A 651 -48.29 -6.60 -15.23
N PHE A 652 -48.07 -5.61 -16.11
CA PHE A 652 -47.84 -4.23 -15.71
C PHE A 652 -48.35 -3.24 -16.75
N ARG A 653 -48.53 -2.00 -16.32
CA ARG A 653 -49.01 -0.89 -17.16
C ARG A 653 -48.24 0.37 -16.81
N MET A 654 -47.77 1.08 -17.82
CA MET A 654 -47.26 2.44 -17.62
C MET A 654 -48.45 3.40 -17.49
N THR A 655 -48.55 4.06 -16.35
CA THR A 655 -49.67 4.97 -16.03
C THR A 655 -49.22 6.39 -15.71
N SER A 656 -47.95 6.58 -15.34
CA SER A 656 -47.41 7.87 -14.95
C SER A 656 -45.91 8.01 -15.14
N HIS A 657 -45.47 9.24 -15.31
CA HIS A 657 -44.08 9.67 -15.07
C HIS A 657 -43.96 10.21 -13.64
N ALA A 658 -42.93 9.81 -12.92
CA ALA A 658 -42.62 10.28 -11.57
C ALA A 658 -41.36 11.15 -11.55
N CYS A 659 -41.24 12.05 -10.57
CA CYS A 659 -40.02 12.83 -10.27
C CYS A 659 -39.44 13.65 -11.45
N THR A 660 -40.27 13.99 -12.43
CA THR A 660 -39.89 14.78 -13.62
C THR A 660 -39.23 16.13 -13.32
N LYS A 661 -39.48 16.74 -12.14
CA LYS A 661 -38.84 17.99 -11.71
C LYS A 661 -37.34 17.85 -11.46
N SER A 662 -36.85 16.66 -11.15
CA SER A 662 -35.41 16.38 -10.95
C SER A 662 -34.62 16.32 -12.25
N SER A 663 -35.28 16.48 -13.40
CA SER A 663 -34.67 16.56 -14.72
C SER A 663 -35.00 17.92 -15.36
N PRO A 664 -34.33 19.01 -14.94
CA PRO A 664 -34.50 20.31 -15.59
C PRO A 664 -34.19 20.19 -17.09
N GLY A 665 -34.78 21.05 -17.93
CA GLY A 665 -34.56 21.02 -19.37
C GLY A 665 -35.36 19.97 -20.16
N GLY A 666 -36.08 19.06 -19.49
CA GLY A 666 -36.94 18.07 -20.14
C GLY A 666 -36.39 16.65 -20.04
N GLY A 667 -36.88 15.74 -20.87
CA GLY A 667 -36.44 14.34 -20.89
C GLY A 667 -37.53 13.38 -21.37
N LEU A 668 -37.43 12.12 -20.94
CA LEU A 668 -38.31 11.03 -21.39
C LEU A 668 -39.81 11.34 -21.26
N TYR A 669 -40.23 12.04 -20.21
CA TYR A 669 -41.65 12.38 -20.01
C TYR A 669 -42.25 13.27 -21.11
N GLN A 670 -41.42 14.03 -21.83
CA GLN A 670 -41.83 14.83 -22.98
C GLN A 670 -41.87 14.00 -24.26
N TRP A 671 -40.95 13.04 -24.38
CA TRP A 671 -40.83 12.15 -25.54
C TRP A 671 -41.85 11.00 -25.51
N LEU A 672 -42.41 10.70 -24.34
CA LEU A 672 -43.36 9.63 -24.14
C LEU A 672 -44.58 10.12 -23.33
N PRO A 673 -45.43 10.99 -23.92
CA PRO A 673 -46.62 11.51 -23.22
C PRO A 673 -47.75 10.49 -23.10
N GLU A 674 -47.77 9.46 -23.96
CA GLU A 674 -48.78 8.39 -23.95
C GLU A 674 -48.15 7.03 -24.25
N VAL A 675 -48.78 5.94 -23.82
CA VAL A 675 -48.42 4.55 -24.17
C VAL A 675 -49.70 3.75 -24.39
N GLY A 676 -49.78 3.02 -25.52
CA GLY A 676 -50.97 2.20 -25.84
C GLY A 676 -52.27 3.00 -25.93
N GLY A 677 -52.21 4.26 -26.36
CA GLY A 677 -53.37 5.18 -26.41
C GLY A 677 -53.79 5.76 -25.05
N ARG A 678 -53.04 5.52 -23.98
CA ARG A 678 -53.27 6.10 -22.65
C ARG A 678 -52.30 7.23 -22.37
N GLN A 679 -52.83 8.39 -22.00
CA GLN A 679 -52.03 9.52 -21.54
C GLN A 679 -51.40 9.20 -20.18
N LEU A 680 -50.09 9.39 -20.06
CA LEU A 680 -49.34 9.18 -18.83
C LEU A 680 -49.47 10.39 -17.92
N ARG A 681 -49.89 10.17 -16.67
CA ARG A 681 -49.96 11.24 -15.67
C ARG A 681 -48.55 11.69 -15.29
N VAL A 682 -48.28 12.98 -15.25
CA VAL A 682 -47.04 13.49 -14.62
C VAL A 682 -47.30 13.70 -13.14
N TRP A 683 -46.62 12.92 -12.30
CA TRP A 683 -46.64 13.02 -10.86
C TRP A 683 -45.26 13.45 -10.34
N ASN A 684 -45.24 14.31 -9.32
CA ASN A 684 -44.03 14.66 -8.59
C ASN A 684 -44.39 14.67 -7.10
N PRO A 685 -43.52 14.16 -6.22
CA PRO A 685 -43.78 14.18 -4.79
C PRO A 685 -43.99 15.62 -4.31
N VAL A 686 -44.92 15.80 -3.37
CA VAL A 686 -45.06 17.07 -2.65
C VAL A 686 -43.85 17.17 -1.74
N SER A 687 -43.08 18.25 -1.84
CA SER A 687 -41.88 18.47 -1.05
C SER A 687 -42.19 18.47 0.45
N LYS A 688 -42.12 17.31 1.11
CA LYS A 688 -41.66 17.25 2.49
C LYS A 688 -40.16 17.56 2.41
N GLY A 689 -39.72 18.60 3.12
CA GLY A 689 -38.45 19.30 2.91
C GLY A 689 -37.31 18.38 2.48
N ALA A 690 -36.74 18.67 1.31
CA ALA A 690 -35.61 17.94 0.72
C ALA A 690 -34.28 18.08 1.52
N GLU A 691 -34.34 18.53 2.78
CA GLU A 691 -33.21 18.73 3.67
C GLU A 691 -32.92 17.53 4.60
N GLN A 692 -33.76 16.47 4.62
CA GLN A 692 -33.63 15.39 5.63
C GLN A 692 -33.38 13.97 5.10
N ALA A 693 -33.38 13.74 3.78
CA ALA A 693 -33.16 12.38 3.24
C ALA A 693 -31.67 11.96 3.15
N GLY A 694 -30.73 12.86 3.48
CA GLY A 694 -29.29 12.57 3.48
C GLY A 694 -28.78 11.72 4.65
N ASP A 695 -29.60 11.53 5.69
CA ASP A 695 -29.12 11.00 6.98
C ASP A 695 -29.37 9.50 7.21
N ALA A 696 -30.11 8.80 6.34
CA ALA A 696 -30.43 7.39 6.57
C ALA A 696 -29.40 6.38 6.02
N LEU A 697 -28.47 6.80 5.15
CA LEU A 697 -27.47 5.90 4.52
C LEU A 697 -26.02 6.42 4.54
N GLY A 698 -25.70 7.42 5.37
CA GLY A 698 -24.29 7.74 5.71
C GLY A 698 -23.40 8.16 4.52
N GLY A 699 -23.97 8.74 3.47
CA GLY A 699 -23.23 9.32 2.35
C GLY A 699 -23.83 10.68 2.03
N ALA A 700 -23.06 11.75 2.23
CA ALA A 700 -23.44 13.08 1.81
C ALA A 700 -23.85 13.04 0.33
N SER A 701 -25.13 13.29 0.02
CA SER A 701 -25.50 13.75 -1.32
C SER A 701 -24.78 15.08 -1.52
N PRO A 702 -23.86 15.21 -2.50
CA PRO A 702 -23.39 16.52 -2.88
C PRO A 702 -24.62 17.24 -3.42
N GLY A 703 -25.10 18.24 -2.67
CA GLY A 703 -26.10 19.15 -3.15
C GLY A 703 -25.67 19.65 -4.53
N PHE A 704 -26.63 19.72 -5.46
CA PHE A 704 -26.45 20.24 -6.82
C PHE A 704 -25.96 21.71 -6.87
N GLU A 705 -25.65 22.31 -5.71
CA GLU A 705 -25.18 23.66 -5.52
C GLU A 705 -23.65 23.69 -5.37
N ASN A 706 -22.95 23.34 -6.45
CA ASN A 706 -21.61 23.84 -6.83
C ASN A 706 -21.10 23.04 -8.04
N VAL A 707 -21.86 23.02 -9.13
CA VAL A 707 -21.32 22.60 -10.43
C VAL A 707 -20.69 23.83 -11.07
N GLY A 708 -19.44 24.09 -10.68
CA GLY A 708 -18.57 24.98 -11.44
C GLY A 708 -18.64 24.57 -12.90
N GLY A 709 -18.98 25.53 -13.76
CA GLY A 709 -19.15 25.32 -15.19
C GLY A 709 -17.98 24.53 -15.75
N GLY A 710 -18.30 23.63 -16.69
CA GLY A 710 -17.27 23.00 -17.52
C GLY A 710 -16.29 24.08 -17.97
N ILE A 711 -15.01 23.87 -17.67
CA ILE A 711 -13.92 24.68 -18.21
C ILE A 711 -14.17 24.73 -19.73
N ASP A 712 -14.12 25.92 -20.34
CA ASP A 712 -14.46 26.14 -21.75
C ASP A 712 -13.97 25.00 -22.66
N GLY A 713 -14.88 24.11 -23.08
CA GLY A 713 -14.58 22.99 -23.97
C GLY A 713 -14.74 21.56 -23.41
N GLU A 714 -15.01 21.36 -22.12
CA GLU A 714 -15.16 20.02 -21.49
C GLU A 714 -16.47 19.84 -20.69
N LEU A 715 -16.97 18.60 -20.62
CA LEU A 715 -18.18 18.19 -19.89
C LEU A 715 -17.87 17.04 -18.92
N ARG A 716 -18.15 17.25 -17.63
CA ARG A 716 -17.93 16.23 -16.59
C ARG A 716 -18.96 15.10 -16.68
N GLY A 717 -18.50 13.86 -16.64
CA GLY A 717 -19.29 12.67 -16.35
C GLY A 717 -18.95 12.15 -14.96
N GLU A 718 -19.97 11.87 -14.14
CA GLU A 718 -19.75 11.45 -12.76
C GLU A 718 -20.91 10.57 -12.26
N CYS A 719 -20.58 9.45 -11.58
CA CYS A 719 -21.60 8.59 -10.97
C CYS A 719 -22.21 9.25 -9.72
N HIS A 720 -23.24 8.65 -9.13
CA HIS A 720 -23.94 9.26 -7.98
C HIS A 720 -23.06 9.38 -6.73
N CYS A 721 -22.23 8.37 -6.42
CA CYS A 721 -21.34 8.41 -5.26
C CYS A 721 -20.02 9.17 -5.49
N GLY A 722 -19.77 9.68 -6.71
CA GLY A 722 -18.50 10.32 -7.08
C GLY A 722 -17.32 9.36 -7.28
N GLY A 723 -17.49 8.05 -7.05
CA GLY A 723 -16.44 7.06 -7.21
C GLY A 723 -15.99 6.80 -8.66
N VAL A 724 -16.67 7.37 -9.65
CA VAL A 724 -16.27 7.39 -11.07
C VAL A 724 -16.46 8.81 -11.56
N SER A 725 -15.41 9.44 -12.07
CA SER A 725 -15.43 10.81 -12.58
C SER A 725 -14.46 10.97 -13.76
N PHE A 726 -14.91 11.60 -14.84
CA PHE A 726 -14.14 11.88 -16.05
C PHE A 726 -14.70 13.14 -16.74
N ALA A 727 -14.00 13.61 -17.77
CA ALA A 727 -14.46 14.68 -18.64
C ALA A 727 -14.49 14.21 -20.11
N ILE A 728 -15.43 14.74 -20.89
CA ILE A 728 -15.43 14.61 -22.34
C ILE A 728 -15.27 15.98 -22.99
N SER A 729 -14.45 16.06 -24.04
CA SER A 729 -14.24 17.29 -24.79
C SER A 729 -15.20 17.43 -25.97
N ARG A 730 -15.27 18.64 -26.54
CA ARG A 730 -15.97 18.92 -27.81
C ARG A 730 -15.30 18.18 -28.98
N PRO A 731 -16.02 17.90 -30.09
CA PRO A 731 -15.41 17.34 -31.29
C PRO A 731 -14.23 18.20 -31.78
N SER A 732 -13.05 17.60 -31.85
CA SER A 732 -11.84 18.29 -32.32
C SER A 732 -11.77 18.36 -33.85
N SER A 733 -10.90 19.23 -34.38
CA SER A 733 -10.64 19.32 -35.83
C SER A 733 -10.19 17.98 -36.43
N ARG A 734 -9.44 17.18 -35.66
CA ARG A 734 -9.02 15.82 -36.04
C ARG A 734 -10.23 14.90 -36.25
N ILE A 735 -11.20 14.92 -35.34
CA ILE A 735 -12.42 14.10 -35.45
C ILE A 735 -13.24 14.51 -36.69
N LEU A 736 -13.33 15.80 -36.96
CA LEU A 736 -14.08 16.33 -38.12
C LEU A 736 -13.45 15.96 -39.47
N GLN A 737 -12.13 15.74 -39.51
CA GLN A 737 -11.39 15.33 -40.71
C GLN A 737 -11.39 13.81 -40.93
N ASP A 738 -11.78 13.02 -39.92
CA ASP A 738 -11.82 11.56 -40.02
C ASP A 738 -13.15 11.08 -40.61
N GLU A 739 -13.10 10.39 -41.75
CA GLU A 739 -14.29 9.92 -42.48
C GLU A 739 -15.19 8.97 -41.68
N LYS A 740 -14.63 8.25 -40.70
CA LYS A 740 -15.37 7.28 -39.88
C LYS A 740 -15.87 7.93 -38.59
N LEU A 741 -15.04 8.73 -37.91
CA LEU A 741 -15.39 9.34 -36.63
C LEU A 741 -16.29 10.58 -36.79
N LYS A 742 -16.21 11.32 -37.91
CA LYS A 742 -17.09 12.47 -38.17
C LYS A 742 -18.59 12.12 -38.17
N LYS A 743 -18.92 10.83 -38.34
CA LYS A 743 -20.30 10.31 -38.28
C LYS A 743 -20.88 10.32 -36.86
N LEU A 744 -20.03 10.42 -35.84
CA LEU A 744 -20.40 10.54 -34.42
C LEU A 744 -20.67 11.99 -34.00
N VAL A 745 -20.34 12.95 -34.87
CA VAL A 745 -20.55 14.39 -34.66
C VAL A 745 -21.87 14.80 -35.27
N SER A 746 -22.56 15.75 -34.62
CA SER A 746 -23.82 16.27 -35.11
C SER A 746 -23.74 16.84 -36.53
N ARG A 747 -24.80 16.63 -37.30
CA ARG A 747 -24.97 17.21 -38.64
C ARG A 747 -25.37 18.68 -38.60
N LEU A 748 -26.04 19.08 -37.52
CA LEU A 748 -26.62 20.42 -37.36
C LEU A 748 -25.62 21.39 -36.72
N ASP A 749 -24.78 20.89 -35.81
CA ASP A 749 -23.80 21.68 -35.07
C ASP A 749 -22.51 20.89 -34.87
N LYS A 750 -21.42 21.31 -35.53
CA LYS A 750 -20.13 20.61 -35.48
C LYS A 750 -19.44 20.65 -34.12
N SER A 751 -19.96 21.41 -33.16
CA SER A 751 -19.49 21.41 -31.77
C SER A 751 -20.18 20.37 -30.88
N LYS A 752 -21.15 19.60 -31.39
CA LYS A 752 -21.96 18.66 -30.59
C LYS A 752 -21.75 17.21 -31.00
N TRP A 753 -21.87 16.31 -30.03
CA TRP A 753 -21.86 14.86 -30.25
C TRP A 753 -23.25 14.35 -30.62
N GLN A 754 -23.31 13.24 -31.36
CA GLN A 754 -24.56 12.56 -31.67
C GLN A 754 -24.95 11.60 -30.53
N ALA A 755 -26.18 11.73 -30.03
CA ALA A 755 -26.76 10.84 -29.03
C ALA A 755 -27.92 10.01 -29.63
N ILE A 756 -28.21 8.85 -29.04
CA ILE A 756 -29.27 7.94 -29.49
C ILE A 756 -29.96 7.26 -28.30
N LEU A 757 -31.21 6.82 -28.52
CA LEU A 757 -31.94 5.93 -27.62
C LEU A 757 -31.84 4.48 -28.11
N ASP A 758 -31.69 3.55 -27.17
CA ASP A 758 -31.59 2.11 -27.40
C ASP A 758 -32.61 1.38 -26.54
N ILE A 759 -33.37 0.47 -27.16
CA ILE A 759 -34.42 -0.33 -26.51
C ILE A 759 -34.22 -1.83 -26.69
N CYS A 760 -32.99 -2.30 -26.93
CA CYS A 760 -32.69 -3.74 -27.04
C CYS A 760 -32.80 -4.49 -25.71
N ASP A 761 -33.04 -5.79 -25.80
CA ASP A 761 -33.09 -6.71 -24.67
C ASP A 761 -31.80 -6.68 -23.82
N ASP A 762 -30.63 -6.64 -24.45
CA ASP A 762 -29.37 -6.62 -23.70
C ASP A 762 -29.22 -5.36 -22.85
N CYS A 763 -29.51 -4.18 -23.42
CA CYS A 763 -29.42 -2.93 -22.68
C CYS A 763 -30.51 -2.84 -21.60
N ARG A 764 -31.75 -3.27 -21.87
CA ARG A 764 -32.81 -3.21 -20.87
C ARG A 764 -32.57 -4.14 -19.69
N LEU A 765 -32.11 -5.36 -19.95
CA LEU A 765 -31.88 -6.37 -18.92
C LEU A 765 -30.62 -6.08 -18.10
N VAL A 766 -29.60 -5.46 -18.70
CA VAL A 766 -28.37 -5.08 -17.96
C VAL A 766 -28.58 -3.84 -17.09
N THR A 767 -29.36 -2.86 -17.57
CA THR A 767 -29.54 -1.59 -16.84
C THR A 767 -30.75 -1.61 -15.92
N GLY A 768 -31.72 -2.49 -16.17
CA GLY A 768 -33.02 -2.44 -15.52
C GLY A 768 -33.89 -1.29 -16.02
N THR A 769 -33.69 -0.78 -17.24
CA THR A 769 -34.47 0.34 -17.79
C THR A 769 -35.00 0.02 -19.19
N HIS A 770 -36.23 0.44 -19.54
CA HIS A 770 -36.84 0.15 -20.85
C HIS A 770 -36.12 0.85 -22.02
N VAL A 771 -35.37 1.91 -21.72
CA VAL A 771 -34.64 2.70 -22.71
C VAL A 771 -33.33 3.17 -22.11
N ALA A 772 -32.23 2.85 -22.78
CA ALA A 772 -30.92 3.39 -22.48
C ALA A 772 -30.60 4.55 -23.44
N ALA A 773 -29.82 5.50 -22.97
CA ALA A 773 -29.38 6.64 -23.77
C ALA A 773 -27.86 6.68 -23.84
N TRP A 774 -27.33 6.71 -25.05
CA TRP A 774 -25.89 6.61 -25.32
C TRP A 774 -25.39 7.79 -26.15
N VAL A 775 -24.19 8.26 -25.82
CA VAL A 775 -23.37 9.14 -26.67
C VAL A 775 -22.07 8.42 -27.03
N PHE A 776 -21.62 8.58 -28.27
CA PHE A 776 -20.46 7.86 -28.81
C PHE A 776 -19.23 8.76 -28.80
N ILE A 777 -18.29 8.50 -27.90
CA ILE A 777 -17.13 9.38 -27.69
C ILE A 777 -15.84 8.64 -28.07
N PRO A 778 -15.05 9.17 -29.02
CA PRO A 778 -13.71 8.65 -29.30
C PRO A 778 -12.81 8.76 -28.06
N LEU A 779 -11.95 7.78 -27.83
CA LEU A 779 -11.11 7.68 -26.64
C LEU A 779 -10.24 8.93 -26.44
N SER A 780 -9.74 9.52 -27.53
CA SER A 780 -8.97 10.78 -27.51
C SER A 780 -9.74 12.00 -26.94
N CYS A 781 -11.06 11.89 -26.82
CA CYS A 781 -11.93 12.94 -26.28
C CYS A 781 -12.38 12.66 -24.84
N ILE A 782 -11.83 11.65 -24.16
CA ILE A 782 -12.13 11.30 -22.77
C ILE A 782 -10.89 11.55 -21.90
N SER A 783 -11.07 12.24 -20.77
CA SER A 783 -10.02 12.54 -19.81
C SER A 783 -10.41 12.11 -18.39
N PRO A 784 -9.61 11.30 -17.68
CA PRO A 784 -8.40 10.65 -18.19
C PRO A 784 -8.72 9.65 -19.31
N SER A 785 -7.72 9.35 -20.16
CA SER A 785 -7.87 8.31 -21.18
C SER A 785 -8.14 6.96 -20.49
N LEU A 786 -9.11 6.22 -21.02
CA LEU A 786 -9.50 4.92 -20.47
C LEU A 786 -8.52 3.80 -20.90
N PRO A 787 -8.16 2.88 -19.99
CA PRO A 787 -7.37 1.69 -20.31
C PRO A 787 -8.14 0.70 -21.21
N GLU A 788 -7.49 -0.40 -21.62
CA GLU A 788 -8.10 -1.39 -22.51
C GLU A 788 -9.30 -2.11 -21.87
N ASP A 789 -9.25 -2.27 -20.55
CA ASP A 789 -10.26 -2.91 -19.72
C ASP A 789 -11.34 -1.96 -19.19
N LEU A 790 -11.32 -0.68 -19.60
CA LEU A 790 -12.27 0.37 -19.18
C LEU A 790 -12.23 0.74 -17.69
N GLU A 791 -11.21 0.29 -16.95
CA GLU A 791 -11.14 0.56 -15.52
C GLU A 791 -10.94 2.04 -15.20
N LEU A 792 -11.82 2.57 -14.35
CA LEU A 792 -11.76 3.95 -13.88
C LEU A 792 -12.46 4.03 -12.52
N GLY A 793 -11.72 4.39 -11.46
CA GLY A 793 -12.26 4.55 -10.13
C GLY A 793 -12.93 3.28 -9.60
N THR A 794 -14.21 3.37 -9.24
CA THR A 794 -15.01 2.29 -8.66
C THR A 794 -15.75 1.44 -9.70
N LEU A 795 -15.37 1.49 -10.98
CA LEU A 795 -16.05 0.71 -12.02
C LEU A 795 -15.88 -0.80 -11.80
N THR A 796 -16.99 -1.51 -11.90
CA THR A 796 -17.04 -2.95 -12.18
C THR A 796 -17.24 -3.11 -13.68
N VAL A 797 -16.33 -3.81 -14.33
CA VAL A 797 -16.37 -4.08 -15.78
C VAL A 797 -16.59 -5.57 -16.01
N PHE A 798 -17.46 -5.90 -16.96
CA PHE A 798 -17.72 -7.28 -17.35
C PHE A 798 -17.96 -7.40 -18.86
N GLU A 799 -17.60 -8.56 -19.40
CA GLU A 799 -17.89 -8.92 -20.78
C GLU A 799 -19.30 -9.54 -20.85
N SER A 800 -20.25 -8.79 -21.41
CA SER A 800 -21.66 -9.21 -21.50
C SER A 800 -21.89 -10.25 -22.60
N THR A 801 -21.17 -10.12 -23.70
CA THR A 801 -21.03 -11.12 -24.77
C THR A 801 -19.63 -10.97 -25.37
N LYS A 802 -19.14 -11.98 -26.08
CA LYS A 802 -17.78 -11.94 -26.66
C LYS A 802 -17.53 -10.64 -27.44
N ASP A 803 -16.45 -9.95 -27.11
CA ASP A 803 -16.04 -8.65 -27.66
C ASP A 803 -16.97 -7.47 -27.26
N VAL A 804 -17.86 -7.62 -26.27
CA VAL A 804 -18.79 -6.58 -25.78
C VAL A 804 -18.67 -6.35 -24.27
N TRP A 805 -18.08 -5.23 -23.91
CA TRP A 805 -17.73 -4.86 -22.54
C TRP A 805 -18.70 -3.82 -22.00
N ARG A 806 -19.05 -3.94 -20.72
CA ARG A 806 -19.96 -3.04 -20.02
C ARG A 806 -19.39 -2.67 -18.66
N ALA A 807 -19.55 -1.41 -18.27
CA ALA A 807 -19.06 -0.90 -17.00
C ALA A 807 -20.16 -0.18 -16.22
N PHE A 808 -20.23 -0.45 -14.93
CA PHE A 808 -21.09 0.24 -13.98
C PHE A 808 -20.31 0.57 -12.70
N CYS A 809 -20.72 1.60 -11.96
CA CYS A 809 -20.11 1.91 -10.67
C CYS A 809 -20.44 0.80 -9.66
N GLY A 810 -19.42 0.12 -9.12
CA GLY A 810 -19.57 -0.95 -8.14
C GLY A 810 -20.08 -0.50 -6.76
N VAL A 811 -20.17 0.82 -6.54
CA VAL A 811 -20.72 1.40 -5.29
C VAL A 811 -22.20 1.77 -5.47
N CYS A 812 -22.53 2.65 -6.42
CA CYS A 812 -23.90 3.16 -6.59
C CYS A 812 -24.69 2.52 -7.74
N GLY A 813 -24.12 1.54 -8.44
CA GLY A 813 -24.77 0.84 -9.55
C GLY A 813 -24.96 1.67 -10.82
N ALA A 814 -24.44 2.90 -10.92
CA ALA A 814 -24.65 3.75 -12.09
C ALA A 814 -24.05 3.10 -13.34
N THR A 815 -24.83 2.96 -14.42
CA THR A 815 -24.32 2.51 -15.73
C THR A 815 -23.43 3.59 -16.32
N VAL A 816 -22.23 3.22 -16.79
CA VAL A 816 -21.21 4.19 -17.23
C VAL A 816 -20.79 3.97 -18.69
N PHE A 817 -20.16 2.83 -19.00
CA PHE A 817 -19.58 2.57 -20.32
C PHE A 817 -20.15 1.32 -20.99
N TYR A 818 -20.20 1.37 -22.31
CA TYR A 818 -20.37 0.23 -23.20
C TYR A 818 -19.30 0.30 -24.30
N GLU A 819 -18.59 -0.79 -24.54
CA GLU A 819 -17.65 -0.92 -25.66
C GLU A 819 -17.95 -2.19 -26.46
N ASN A 820 -18.04 -2.03 -27.77
CA ASN A 820 -18.08 -3.15 -28.70
C ASN A 820 -16.79 -3.17 -29.50
N LYS A 821 -15.87 -4.09 -29.16
CA LYS A 821 -14.55 -4.16 -29.77
C LYS A 821 -14.63 -4.46 -31.27
N ILE A 822 -15.64 -5.21 -31.72
CA ILE A 822 -15.85 -5.48 -33.16
C ILE A 822 -16.15 -4.18 -33.91
N ARG A 823 -17.04 -3.32 -33.38
CA ARG A 823 -17.34 -1.98 -33.96
C ARG A 823 -16.10 -1.08 -34.01
N ASN A 824 -15.15 -1.26 -33.08
CA ASN A 824 -13.93 -0.47 -33.02
C ASN A 824 -12.83 -0.95 -33.97
N ARG A 825 -12.80 -2.23 -34.40
CA ARG A 825 -11.81 -2.75 -35.38
C ARG A 825 -11.83 -2.01 -36.71
N GLU A 826 -13.00 -1.51 -37.10
CA GLU A 826 -13.15 -0.76 -38.34
C GLU A 826 -12.87 0.74 -38.18
N ARG A 827 -12.58 1.25 -36.98
CA ARG A 827 -12.38 2.69 -36.71
C ARG A 827 -10.90 3.04 -36.61
N SER A 828 -10.58 4.32 -36.80
CA SER A 828 -9.23 4.84 -36.65
C SER A 828 -8.79 4.97 -35.19
N GLU A 829 -9.74 4.97 -34.24
CA GLU A 829 -9.49 4.85 -32.80
C GLU A 829 -10.66 4.16 -32.09
N ARG A 830 -10.42 3.76 -30.83
CA ARG A 830 -11.46 3.23 -29.93
C ARG A 830 -12.51 4.29 -29.67
N VAL A 831 -13.77 3.87 -29.68
CA VAL A 831 -14.92 4.71 -29.32
C VAL A 831 -15.67 4.01 -28.21
N ILE A 832 -16.00 4.77 -27.18
CA ILE A 832 -16.70 4.32 -25.99
C ILE A 832 -18.10 4.92 -26.01
N ASP A 833 -19.10 4.08 -25.80
CA ASP A 833 -20.49 4.51 -25.68
C ASP A 833 -20.71 4.87 -24.20
N ILE A 834 -21.06 6.12 -23.92
CA ILE A 834 -21.20 6.66 -22.56
C ILE A 834 -22.68 6.89 -22.26
N ALA A 835 -23.13 6.42 -21.10
CA ALA A 835 -24.51 6.65 -20.65
C ALA A 835 -24.74 8.15 -20.41
N THR A 836 -25.74 8.74 -21.06
CA THR A 836 -25.92 10.21 -20.97
C THR A 836 -26.37 10.67 -19.58
N GLY A 837 -27.01 9.80 -18.79
CA GLY A 837 -27.53 10.11 -17.46
C GLY A 837 -26.47 10.47 -16.41
N ILE A 838 -25.20 10.11 -16.64
CA ILE A 838 -24.09 10.46 -15.74
C ILE A 838 -23.38 11.76 -16.15
N LEU A 839 -23.72 12.33 -17.31
CA LEU A 839 -23.09 13.56 -17.80
C LEU A 839 -23.76 14.79 -17.16
N ARG A 840 -22.95 15.67 -16.56
CA ARG A 840 -23.40 16.85 -15.81
C ARG A 840 -23.66 18.03 -16.74
N THR A 841 -24.65 17.89 -17.62
CA THR A 841 -25.03 18.92 -18.59
C THR A 841 -25.71 20.11 -17.89
N PRO A 842 -25.23 21.36 -18.11
CA PRO A 842 -25.78 22.54 -17.43
C PRO A 842 -27.25 22.83 -17.77
N ASP A 843 -27.70 22.43 -18.95
CA ASP A 843 -29.06 22.60 -19.45
C ASP A 843 -29.96 21.39 -19.19
N GLY A 844 -29.51 20.47 -18.33
CA GLY A 844 -30.25 19.30 -17.87
C GLY A 844 -30.10 18.05 -18.75
N SER A 845 -30.80 16.96 -18.42
CA SER A 845 -30.47 15.60 -18.89
C SER A 845 -30.56 15.38 -20.41
N VAL A 846 -31.33 16.21 -21.11
CA VAL A 846 -31.39 16.23 -22.58
C VAL A 846 -30.07 16.72 -23.19
N GLY A 847 -29.36 17.61 -22.49
CA GLY A 847 -28.03 18.08 -22.88
C GLY A 847 -27.97 18.77 -24.24
N ARG A 848 -28.93 19.63 -24.57
CA ARG A 848 -29.01 20.35 -25.87
C ARG A 848 -27.74 21.13 -26.19
N GLY A 849 -27.02 21.60 -25.17
CA GLY A 849 -25.74 22.30 -25.34
C GLY A 849 -24.62 21.40 -25.88
N TRP A 850 -24.71 20.08 -25.68
CA TRP A 850 -23.64 19.12 -25.98
C TRP A 850 -24.03 18.04 -26.98
N PHE A 851 -25.32 17.73 -27.10
CA PHE A 851 -25.81 16.61 -27.90
C PHE A 851 -26.79 17.07 -28.98
N THR A 852 -26.77 16.32 -30.08
CA THR A 852 -27.88 16.27 -31.05
C THR A 852 -28.40 14.84 -31.06
N TRP A 853 -29.70 14.68 -30.86
CA TRP A 853 -30.32 13.37 -30.72
C TRP A 853 -30.76 12.81 -32.08
N HIS A 854 -30.55 11.51 -32.32
CA HIS A 854 -30.96 10.86 -33.57
C HIS A 854 -32.46 10.52 -33.55
N THR A 855 -33.32 11.51 -33.76
CA THR A 855 -34.76 11.37 -33.48
C THR A 855 -35.55 10.55 -34.51
N GLU A 856 -34.98 10.28 -35.69
CA GLU A 856 -35.61 9.44 -36.71
C GLU A 856 -35.37 7.93 -36.51
N LYS A 857 -34.47 7.55 -35.59
CA LYS A 857 -34.09 6.16 -35.36
C LYS A 857 -33.88 5.89 -33.88
N ILE A 858 -34.57 4.88 -33.38
CA ILE A 858 -34.25 4.24 -32.10
C ILE A 858 -33.44 2.98 -32.42
N ALA A 859 -32.32 2.78 -31.71
CA ALA A 859 -31.49 1.60 -31.91
C ALA A 859 -32.26 0.33 -31.52
N PHE A 860 -32.14 -0.71 -32.36
CA PHE A 860 -32.73 -2.04 -32.14
C PHE A 860 -34.24 -2.04 -31.85
N GLN A 861 -34.99 -1.19 -32.54
CA GLN A 861 -36.43 -1.06 -32.32
C GLN A 861 -37.20 -2.39 -32.40
N GLU A 862 -36.83 -3.28 -33.32
CA GLU A 862 -37.48 -4.60 -33.45
C GLU A 862 -37.38 -5.47 -32.18
N SER A 863 -36.32 -5.31 -31.37
CA SER A 863 -36.19 -6.01 -30.08
C SER A 863 -37.13 -5.39 -29.05
N GLY A 864 -37.19 -4.07 -28.97
CA GLY A 864 -38.16 -3.37 -28.12
C GLY A 864 -39.61 -3.64 -28.51
N ASP A 865 -39.91 -3.74 -29.81
CA ASP A 865 -41.26 -4.07 -30.31
C ASP A 865 -41.69 -5.49 -29.90
N LYS A 866 -40.75 -6.44 -29.80
CA LYS A 866 -41.04 -7.80 -29.31
C LYS A 866 -41.34 -7.83 -27.83
N PHE A 867 -40.66 -7.00 -27.03
CA PHE A 867 -40.92 -6.91 -25.61
C PHE A 867 -42.19 -6.09 -25.33
N ASP A 868 -42.21 -4.80 -25.68
CA ASP A 868 -43.35 -3.90 -25.49
C ASP A 868 -43.55 -2.99 -26.71
N ALA A 869 -44.33 -3.48 -27.67
CA ALA A 869 -44.69 -2.75 -28.89
C ALA A 869 -45.40 -1.40 -28.61
N ALA A 870 -46.20 -1.32 -27.54
CA ALA A 870 -46.94 -0.12 -27.23
C ALA A 870 -46.01 1.00 -26.75
N PHE A 871 -45.06 0.67 -25.88
CA PHE A 871 -44.02 1.59 -25.44
C PHE A 871 -43.10 2.01 -26.59
N SER A 872 -42.57 1.04 -27.34
CA SER A 872 -41.63 1.28 -28.44
C SER A 872 -42.25 2.19 -29.51
N GLN A 873 -43.48 1.91 -29.93
CA GLN A 873 -44.18 2.72 -30.92
C GLN A 873 -44.44 4.14 -30.42
N ALA A 874 -44.89 4.27 -29.18
CA ALA A 874 -45.18 5.57 -28.60
C ALA A 874 -43.91 6.43 -28.44
N LEU A 875 -42.82 5.83 -27.98
CA LEU A 875 -41.52 6.51 -27.85
C LEU A 875 -41.03 6.98 -29.22
N ARG A 876 -41.13 6.15 -30.26
CA ARG A 876 -40.75 6.53 -31.63
C ARG A 876 -41.54 7.73 -32.13
N VAL A 877 -42.86 7.74 -31.92
CA VAL A 877 -43.72 8.83 -32.39
C VAL A 877 -43.44 10.13 -31.62
N GLY A 878 -43.38 10.06 -30.29
CA GLY A 878 -43.16 11.24 -29.46
C GLY A 878 -41.75 11.80 -29.59
N PHE A 879 -40.72 10.96 -29.57
CA PHE A 879 -39.32 11.37 -29.78
C PHE A 879 -39.09 11.95 -31.19
N GLY A 880 -39.68 11.32 -32.22
CA GLY A 880 -39.61 11.84 -33.59
C GLY A 880 -40.35 13.17 -33.77
N SER A 881 -41.50 13.34 -33.11
CA SER A 881 -42.26 14.59 -33.14
C SER A 881 -41.52 15.71 -32.42
N TRP A 882 -40.94 15.41 -31.25
CA TRP A 882 -40.08 16.33 -30.52
C TRP A 882 -38.86 16.75 -31.36
N GLY A 883 -38.20 15.80 -32.03
CA GLY A 883 -37.07 16.10 -32.92
C GLY A 883 -37.42 17.04 -34.07
N LYS A 884 -38.60 16.86 -34.68
CA LYS A 884 -39.08 17.79 -35.73
C LYS A 884 -39.34 19.20 -35.20
N GLN A 885 -39.80 19.32 -33.95
CA GLN A 885 -40.00 20.62 -33.31
C GLN A 885 -38.68 21.30 -32.95
N GLU A 886 -37.73 20.53 -32.41
CA GLU A 886 -36.44 21.04 -31.94
C GLU A 886 -35.47 21.35 -33.10
N TYR A 887 -35.42 20.49 -34.12
CA TYR A 887 -34.42 20.55 -35.20
C TYR A 887 -34.99 20.96 -36.58
N GLY A 888 -36.31 21.08 -36.72
CA GLY A 888 -37.00 21.34 -37.98
C GLY A 888 -37.02 20.14 -38.96
N ALA A 889 -37.60 20.32 -40.14
CA ALA A 889 -37.76 19.26 -41.15
C ALA A 889 -36.44 18.73 -41.78
N ARG A 890 -35.29 19.33 -41.45
CA ARG A 890 -33.95 18.93 -41.91
C ARG A 890 -33.10 18.26 -40.83
N GLY A 891 -33.70 17.92 -39.68
CA GLY A 891 -33.00 17.38 -38.49
C GLY A 891 -32.69 15.88 -38.48
N GLY A 892 -32.82 15.17 -39.61
CA GLY A 892 -32.63 13.72 -39.74
C GLY A 892 -31.19 13.23 -39.92
#